data_AF-A0A932TSP8-F1
#
_entry.id   AF-A0A932TSP8-F1
#
_cell.length_a   1.000
_cell.length_b   1.000
_cell.length_c   1.000
_cell.angle_alpha   90.00
_cell.angle_beta   90.00
_cell.angle_gamma   90.00
#
_symmetry.space_group_name_H-M   'P 1'
#
loop_
_entity.id
_entity.type
_entity.pdbx_description
1 polymer ?
#
loop_
_entity_poly.entity_id
_entity_poly.type
_entity_poly.pdbx_seq_one_letter_code
_entity_poly.pdbx_strand_id
1 'polypeptide(L)'
;MARTSVKREGGREEAPDTITLVNDRLSATLRREGDTYLLSSLCAGGEYELLSAPSPLLFCDDGKEQRSVPLPRVAVAQEDAAGVRLHFPGGEGPLRFEVSLTLATGRPFLDLACTFQSERDWEGVVTLSCLPHKGFLPAAYPWIAGEVVTDRGFAHANAMGVPLLMGDPRRADDHVLALGFPLSECYRDLFFHYDPETRRVSAGCGEGRSRPGFVRPAGEAAADERRGWRRLLGRAEPPEAAAPPEGSRLSIPYRAGRTYRLPVQIWAVVGRYRNLAGEWMKATGFTFDYPTIRPPEEALAMTLEFLERGAPFIAGKGYPIRARRYERAPGSGDGGALHLYGNMALACALYRCWVRFRQDWMRERALAITDFVIGAQRRDGHIPELWDPRSDDFGTLGEGFHYDGAGFCTDALVRLYLERREAERVDDVRLRRAAGDALGLYLRVRKSRMDYERRRGKRRHDEEMSFPYSGADRTEAANVNILIVLERFRQLTEDRRYEIVREDAEKWLLHHVYHQMSWRDGDPLRRGLEVRSLVRAIEYCVMRYQATQGKRYQEMAEMLAPALFFALVPKDLEWCAGRTRGLLLANGEWRGLAAPLSDCVAPITALQRLGKLANDRFYAQLGDYLARVAPAAQCDERGVPGYGGWLPAVNAPDAHPFPLNGHACDGEVCVTSIVPAILEALLYVTR
;
A
#
# COMPACT_ATOMS: atom_id res chain seq x y z
N MET A 1 12.47 -22.17 -25.45
CA MET A 1 13.13 -21.24 -24.50
C MET A 1 13.94 -20.26 -25.33
N ALA A 2 13.67 -18.95 -25.24
CA ALA A 2 14.53 -17.97 -25.86
C ALA A 2 15.89 -17.99 -25.12
N ARG A 3 16.98 -18.15 -25.87
CA ARG A 3 18.34 -18.11 -25.30
C ARG A 3 18.72 -16.65 -25.09
N THR A 4 19.36 -16.37 -23.95
CA THR A 4 20.09 -15.12 -23.81
C THR A 4 21.19 -15.06 -24.87
N SER A 5 21.38 -13.90 -25.49
CA SER A 5 22.36 -13.71 -26.56
C SER A 5 22.97 -12.32 -26.50
N VAL A 6 24.18 -12.19 -27.04
CA VAL A 6 24.81 -10.91 -27.31
C VAL A 6 25.06 -10.75 -28.79
N LYS A 7 24.67 -9.60 -29.34
CA LYS A 7 24.95 -9.19 -30.70
C LYS A 7 25.93 -8.02 -30.67
N ARG A 8 27.02 -8.11 -31.44
CA ARG A 8 28.02 -7.06 -31.61
C ARG A 8 27.99 -6.59 -33.06
N GLU A 9 27.89 -5.29 -33.30
CA GLU A 9 27.78 -4.71 -34.64
C GLU A 9 28.73 -3.51 -34.78
N GLY A 10 29.38 -3.41 -35.95
CA GLY A 10 30.35 -2.34 -36.23
C GLY A 10 31.63 -2.41 -35.39
N GLY A 11 32.57 -1.51 -35.66
CA GLY A 11 33.82 -1.38 -34.89
C GLY A 11 34.78 -2.57 -34.95
N ARG A 12 35.68 -2.64 -33.96
CA ARG A 12 36.62 -3.76 -33.74
C ARG A 12 36.02 -4.74 -32.74
N GLU A 13 36.49 -5.99 -32.70
CA GLU A 13 35.95 -7.01 -31.79
C GLU A 13 36.01 -6.61 -30.30
N GLU A 14 37.13 -6.01 -29.87
CA GLU A 14 37.30 -5.48 -28.50
C GLU A 14 36.61 -4.13 -28.29
N ALA A 15 36.05 -3.51 -29.34
CA ALA A 15 35.49 -2.17 -29.27
C ALA A 15 34.38 -1.95 -30.34
N PRO A 16 33.30 -2.73 -30.29
CA PRO A 16 32.20 -2.67 -31.26
C PRO A 16 31.41 -1.36 -31.13
N ASP A 17 30.81 -0.92 -32.23
CA ASP A 17 30.03 0.32 -32.27
C ASP A 17 28.68 0.15 -31.53
N THR A 18 28.10 -1.04 -31.59
CA THR A 18 26.85 -1.39 -30.91
C THR A 18 26.94 -2.76 -30.26
N ILE A 19 26.41 -2.89 -29.05
CA ILE A 19 26.26 -4.16 -28.33
C ILE A 19 24.81 -4.30 -27.88
N THR A 20 24.12 -5.35 -28.32
CA THR A 20 22.76 -5.65 -27.89
C THR A 20 22.73 -6.94 -27.08
N LEU A 21 22.20 -6.86 -25.87
CA LEU A 21 21.96 -7.99 -24.98
C LEU A 21 20.48 -8.29 -24.98
N VAL A 22 20.10 -9.53 -25.25
CA VAL A 22 18.68 -9.92 -25.34
C VAL A 22 18.45 -11.20 -24.58
N ASN A 23 17.42 -11.23 -23.74
CA ASN A 23 16.81 -12.45 -23.21
C ASN A 23 15.30 -12.46 -23.51
N ASP A 24 14.54 -13.37 -22.89
CA ASP A 24 13.08 -13.50 -23.04
C ASP A 24 12.25 -12.35 -22.43
N ARG A 25 12.87 -11.49 -21.61
CA ARG A 25 12.20 -10.45 -20.82
C ARG A 25 12.68 -9.03 -21.13
N LEU A 26 13.94 -8.89 -21.55
CA LEU A 26 14.66 -7.63 -21.62
C LEU A 26 15.61 -7.63 -22.82
N SER A 27 15.64 -6.49 -23.51
CA SER A 27 16.66 -6.13 -24.47
C SER A 27 17.34 -4.84 -24.00
N ALA A 28 18.67 -4.83 -23.95
CA ALA A 28 19.46 -3.66 -23.62
C ALA A 28 20.46 -3.41 -24.75
N THR A 29 20.50 -2.17 -25.26
CA THR A 29 21.46 -1.78 -26.31
C THR A 29 22.42 -0.76 -25.77
N LEU A 30 23.71 -1.02 -25.99
CA LEU A 30 24.81 -0.10 -25.76
C LEU A 30 25.28 0.42 -27.10
N ARG A 31 25.50 1.74 -27.21
CA ARG A 31 26.09 2.39 -28.36
C ARG A 31 27.40 3.07 -27.96
N ARG A 32 28.44 2.90 -28.76
CA ARG A 32 29.72 3.57 -28.57
C ARG A 32 29.70 4.96 -29.22
N GLU A 33 30.14 5.97 -28.48
CA GLU A 33 30.43 7.31 -28.99
C GLU A 33 31.83 7.72 -28.52
N GLY A 34 32.78 7.81 -29.46
CA GLY A 34 34.20 7.95 -29.14
C GLY A 34 34.70 6.75 -28.33
N ASP A 35 35.20 7.00 -27.12
CA ASP A 35 35.66 5.96 -26.21
C ASP A 35 34.65 5.65 -25.08
N THR A 36 33.40 6.11 -25.18
CA THR A 36 32.36 5.91 -24.16
C THR A 36 31.27 4.98 -24.68
N TYR A 37 30.76 4.10 -23.82
CA TYR A 37 29.53 3.34 -24.08
C TYR A 37 28.33 3.98 -23.39
N LEU A 38 27.28 4.24 -24.17
CA LEU A 38 25.99 4.74 -23.72
C LEU A 38 24.95 3.63 -23.75
N LEU A 39 24.18 3.47 -22.68
CA LEU A 39 22.94 2.71 -22.70
C LEU A 39 21.93 3.49 -23.55
N SER A 40 21.75 3.05 -24.80
CA SER A 40 20.96 3.74 -25.82
C SER A 40 19.50 3.33 -25.79
N SER A 41 19.22 2.06 -25.49
CA SER A 41 17.85 1.58 -25.31
C SER A 41 17.77 0.52 -24.22
N LEU A 42 16.63 0.51 -23.54
CA LEU A 42 16.25 -0.52 -22.58
C LEU A 42 14.79 -0.87 -22.85
N CYS A 43 14.57 -2.04 -23.43
CA CYS A 43 13.26 -2.47 -23.88
C CYS A 43 12.82 -3.73 -23.13
N ALA A 44 11.73 -3.65 -22.38
CA ALA A 44 11.13 -4.82 -21.77
C ALA A 44 10.02 -5.39 -22.66
N GLY A 45 10.00 -6.71 -22.82
CA GLY A 45 9.05 -7.41 -23.71
C GLY A 45 9.19 -7.07 -25.20
N GLY A 46 10.27 -6.40 -25.62
CA GLY A 46 10.56 -6.08 -27.02
C GLY A 46 9.76 -4.92 -27.63
N GLU A 47 8.73 -4.41 -26.96
CA GLU A 47 7.80 -3.42 -27.54
C GLU A 47 7.93 -2.00 -26.97
N TYR A 48 8.50 -1.83 -25.77
CA TYR A 48 8.48 -0.57 -25.05
C TYR A 48 9.88 -0.07 -24.68
N GLU A 49 10.22 1.12 -25.15
CA GLU A 49 11.47 1.81 -24.80
C GLU A 49 11.32 2.60 -23.50
N LEU A 50 12.16 2.28 -22.51
CA LEU A 50 12.06 2.86 -21.15
C LEU A 50 12.95 4.08 -20.94
N LEU A 51 13.89 4.34 -21.84
CA LEU A 51 14.80 5.49 -21.79
C LEU A 51 14.28 6.62 -22.69
N SER A 52 14.45 7.87 -22.28
CA SER A 52 14.14 9.04 -23.14
C SER A 52 15.28 9.38 -24.09
N ALA A 53 16.51 9.04 -23.73
CA ALA A 53 17.71 9.33 -24.48
C ALA A 53 18.85 8.39 -24.06
N PRO A 54 19.86 8.19 -24.92
CA PRO A 54 21.08 7.50 -24.56
C PRO A 54 21.76 8.13 -23.33
N SER A 55 22.27 7.29 -22.44
CA SER A 55 22.99 7.75 -21.23
C SER A 55 24.29 6.97 -21.05
N PRO A 56 25.44 7.65 -20.85
CA PRO A 56 26.70 7.00 -20.47
C PRO A 56 26.52 6.06 -19.28
N LEU A 57 27.16 4.88 -19.34
CA LEU A 57 27.10 3.89 -18.26
C LEU A 57 27.65 4.42 -16.93
N LEU A 58 28.65 5.31 -17.01
CA LEU A 58 29.33 5.85 -15.84
C LEU A 58 29.73 7.31 -16.08
N PHE A 59 29.51 8.12 -15.06
CA PHE A 59 29.90 9.52 -14.97
C PHE A 59 30.86 9.72 -13.80
N CYS A 60 31.78 10.64 -13.98
CA CYS A 60 32.66 11.17 -12.96
C CYS A 60 32.47 12.69 -12.88
N ASP A 61 32.32 13.25 -11.69
CA ASP A 61 32.31 14.70 -11.46
C ASP A 61 33.39 15.02 -10.42
N ASP A 62 34.42 15.76 -10.80
CA ASP A 62 35.53 16.15 -9.92
C ASP A 62 35.23 17.43 -9.11
N GLY A 63 33.96 17.83 -9.05
CA GLY A 63 33.50 19.09 -8.47
C GLY A 63 33.69 20.29 -9.39
N LYS A 64 34.23 20.12 -10.61
CA LYS A 64 34.35 21.16 -11.64
C LYS A 64 33.42 20.91 -12.82
N GLU A 65 33.41 19.69 -13.31
CA GLU A 65 32.66 19.28 -14.50
C GLU A 65 32.26 17.81 -14.40
N GLN A 66 31.03 17.51 -14.79
CA GLN A 66 30.56 16.13 -14.93
C GLN A 66 30.96 15.60 -16.32
N ARG A 67 31.69 14.49 -16.35
CA ARG A 67 32.23 13.85 -17.55
C ARG A 67 31.80 12.39 -17.63
N SER A 68 31.64 11.89 -18.84
CA SER A 68 31.44 10.46 -19.09
C SER A 68 32.76 9.71 -19.00
N VAL A 69 32.79 8.60 -18.29
CA VAL A 69 34.02 7.80 -18.15
C VAL A 69 34.34 7.06 -19.46
N PRO A 70 35.57 7.17 -19.99
CA PRO A 70 36.00 6.39 -21.15
C PRO A 70 36.10 4.90 -20.83
N LEU A 71 35.43 4.08 -21.64
CA LEU A 71 35.41 2.63 -21.65
C LEU A 71 35.86 2.14 -23.04
N PRO A 72 37.17 2.25 -23.38
CA PRO A 72 37.67 2.08 -24.75
C PRO A 72 37.59 0.63 -25.26
N ARG A 73 37.35 -0.34 -24.36
CA ARG A 73 37.29 -1.76 -24.69
C ARG A 73 36.16 -2.47 -23.96
N VAL A 74 35.71 -3.57 -24.53
CA VAL A 74 34.79 -4.53 -23.93
C VAL A 74 35.33 -5.96 -24.10
N ALA A 75 35.19 -6.77 -23.07
CA ALA A 75 35.45 -8.21 -23.09
C ALA A 75 34.19 -8.98 -22.71
N VAL A 76 33.88 -10.05 -23.44
CA VAL A 76 32.82 -10.99 -23.06
C VAL A 76 33.44 -11.99 -22.08
N ALA A 77 33.08 -11.89 -20.80
CA ALA A 77 33.59 -12.83 -19.78
C ALA A 77 32.74 -14.10 -19.66
N GLN A 78 31.47 -14.03 -20.06
CA GLN A 78 30.55 -15.17 -20.07
C GLN A 78 29.51 -15.00 -21.17
N GLU A 79 29.25 -16.04 -21.94
CA GLU A 79 28.14 -16.15 -22.88
C GLU A 79 27.70 -17.61 -22.94
N ASP A 80 26.62 -17.94 -22.23
CA ASP A 80 26.06 -19.28 -22.20
C ASP A 80 24.52 -19.24 -22.10
N ALA A 81 23.89 -20.41 -21.97
CA ALA A 81 22.44 -20.51 -21.84
C ALA A 81 21.90 -19.89 -20.54
N ALA A 82 22.74 -19.67 -19.53
CA ALA A 82 22.36 -19.07 -18.26
C ALA A 82 22.45 -17.53 -18.30
N GLY A 83 23.32 -16.95 -19.12
CA GLY A 83 23.39 -15.50 -19.31
C GLY A 83 24.60 -14.99 -20.08
N VAL A 84 24.68 -13.67 -20.17
CA VAL A 84 25.82 -12.93 -20.73
C VAL A 84 26.41 -12.01 -19.67
N ARG A 85 27.75 -11.95 -19.58
CA ARG A 85 28.49 -10.98 -18.79
C ARG A 85 29.56 -10.27 -19.64
N LEU A 86 29.49 -8.95 -19.66
CA LEU A 86 30.47 -8.06 -20.29
C LEU A 86 31.33 -7.36 -19.23
N HIS A 87 32.59 -7.09 -19.57
CA HIS A 87 33.53 -6.30 -18.77
C HIS A 87 34.09 -5.15 -19.60
N PHE A 88 34.12 -3.96 -19.03
CA PHE A 88 34.59 -2.73 -19.64
C PHE A 88 35.69 -2.13 -18.75
N PRO A 89 36.97 -2.38 -19.05
CA PRO A 89 38.06 -1.70 -18.37
C PRO A 89 38.14 -0.25 -18.85
N GLY A 90 38.41 0.67 -17.93
CA GLY A 90 38.48 2.09 -18.21
C GLY A 90 39.33 2.86 -17.21
N GLY A 91 39.46 4.17 -17.44
CA GLY A 91 40.23 5.04 -16.57
C GLY A 91 39.97 6.51 -16.88
N GLU A 92 39.98 7.35 -15.85
CA GLU A 92 39.89 8.80 -15.98
C GLU A 92 40.80 9.47 -14.94
N GLY A 93 41.83 10.18 -15.39
CA GLY A 93 42.80 10.81 -14.51
C GLY A 93 43.45 9.79 -13.55
N PRO A 94 43.36 9.97 -12.21
CA PRO A 94 43.90 9.02 -11.24
C PRO A 94 43.01 7.80 -11.00
N LEU A 95 41.81 7.74 -11.59
CA LEU A 95 40.84 6.67 -11.35
C LEU A 95 40.98 5.57 -12.39
N ARG A 96 41.04 4.32 -11.92
CA ARG A 96 40.95 3.11 -12.74
C ARG A 96 39.60 2.47 -12.49
N PHE A 97 38.89 2.09 -13.55
CA PHE A 97 37.55 1.54 -13.49
C PHE A 97 37.48 0.15 -14.13
N GLU A 98 36.64 -0.72 -13.57
CA GLU A 98 36.15 -1.92 -14.21
C GLU A 98 34.64 -1.96 -14.07
N VAL A 99 33.92 -1.82 -15.18
CA VAL A 99 32.47 -1.92 -15.23
C VAL A 99 32.10 -3.30 -15.75
N SER A 100 31.22 -4.01 -15.06
CA SER A 100 30.65 -5.27 -15.48
C SER A 100 29.16 -5.15 -15.69
N LEU A 101 28.64 -5.84 -16.70
CA LEU A 101 27.24 -5.80 -17.07
C LEU A 101 26.76 -7.22 -17.33
N THR A 102 25.77 -7.69 -16.59
CA THR A 102 25.25 -9.06 -16.64
C THR A 102 23.76 -9.07 -16.97
N LEU A 103 23.37 -9.89 -17.93
CA LEU A 103 21.97 -10.22 -18.23
C LEU A 103 21.81 -11.74 -18.17
N ALA A 104 20.99 -12.25 -17.26
CA ALA A 104 20.73 -13.69 -17.14
C ALA A 104 19.40 -14.09 -17.79
N THR A 105 19.29 -15.34 -18.24
CA THR A 105 18.06 -15.89 -18.82
C THR A 105 16.91 -15.82 -17.81
N GLY A 106 15.73 -15.37 -18.24
CA GLY A 106 14.54 -15.24 -17.40
C GLY A 106 14.53 -14.03 -16.46
N ARG A 107 15.60 -13.22 -16.38
CA ARG A 107 15.65 -12.04 -15.51
C ARG A 107 15.10 -10.79 -16.20
N PRO A 108 14.19 -10.02 -15.57
CA PRO A 108 13.66 -8.76 -16.12
C PRO A 108 14.52 -7.53 -15.75
N PHE A 109 15.81 -7.73 -15.49
CA PHE A 109 16.72 -6.67 -15.06
C PHE A 109 18.13 -6.87 -15.58
N LEU A 110 18.86 -5.76 -15.64
CA LEU A 110 20.26 -5.66 -15.99
C LEU A 110 21.08 -5.44 -14.71
N ASP A 111 21.99 -6.37 -14.41
CA ASP A 111 22.95 -6.20 -13.32
C ASP A 111 24.15 -5.40 -13.84
N LEU A 112 24.43 -4.25 -13.25
CA LEU A 112 25.66 -3.49 -13.48
C LEU A 112 26.50 -3.45 -12.21
N ALA A 113 27.81 -3.64 -12.30
CA ALA A 113 28.70 -3.35 -11.20
C ALA A 113 29.95 -2.62 -11.69
N CYS A 114 30.20 -1.45 -11.12
CA CYS A 114 31.44 -0.72 -11.30
C CYS A 114 32.34 -0.95 -10.09
N THR A 115 33.60 -1.32 -10.32
CA THR A 115 34.66 -1.20 -9.31
C THR A 115 35.64 -0.13 -9.76
N PHE A 116 36.16 0.64 -8.81
CA PHE A 116 37.19 1.62 -9.12
C PHE A 116 38.17 1.83 -7.99
N GLN A 117 39.37 2.27 -8.37
CA GLN A 117 40.47 2.54 -7.45
C GLN A 117 41.15 3.83 -7.90
N SER A 118 41.48 4.69 -6.94
CA SER A 118 42.25 5.91 -7.20
C SER A 118 43.74 5.69 -6.90
N GLU A 119 44.63 6.17 -7.77
CA GLU A 119 46.09 6.13 -7.55
C GLU A 119 46.57 7.12 -6.48
N ARG A 120 45.78 8.17 -6.23
CA ARG A 120 46.02 9.20 -5.20
C ARG A 120 44.71 9.60 -4.54
N ASP A 121 44.76 10.35 -3.45
CA ASP A 121 43.53 10.90 -2.87
C ASP A 121 42.82 11.78 -3.92
N TRP A 122 41.51 11.57 -4.06
CA TRP A 122 40.67 12.23 -5.06
C TRP A 122 39.36 12.67 -4.41
N GLU A 123 38.81 13.78 -4.86
CA GLU A 123 37.52 14.28 -4.41
C GLU A 123 36.60 14.46 -5.62
N GLY A 124 35.37 13.95 -5.50
CA GLY A 124 34.37 14.05 -6.55
C GLY A 124 33.23 13.05 -6.38
N VAL A 125 32.54 12.73 -7.47
CA VAL A 125 31.37 11.88 -7.49
C VAL A 125 31.48 10.91 -8.66
N VAL A 126 31.47 9.62 -8.38
CA VAL A 126 31.30 8.57 -9.40
C VAL A 126 29.85 8.10 -9.36
N THR A 127 29.14 8.25 -10.48
CA THR A 127 27.72 7.87 -10.58
C THR A 127 27.39 7.12 -11.85
N LEU A 128 26.50 6.15 -11.73
CA LEU A 128 25.68 5.70 -12.84
C LEU A 128 24.50 6.66 -13.01
N SER A 129 24.10 6.97 -14.25
CA SER A 129 22.85 7.69 -14.46
C SER A 129 21.97 7.06 -15.53
N CYS A 130 20.68 7.32 -15.47
CA CYS A 130 19.75 7.05 -16.57
C CYS A 130 18.77 8.20 -16.77
N LEU A 131 18.30 8.36 -18.00
CA LEU A 131 17.26 9.31 -18.37
C LEU A 131 15.99 8.52 -18.72
N PRO A 132 15.00 8.45 -17.81
CA PRO A 132 13.78 7.70 -18.07
C PRO A 132 12.90 8.39 -19.13
N HIS A 133 12.04 7.65 -19.82
CA HIS A 133 11.12 8.22 -20.82
C HIS A 133 10.24 9.34 -20.20
N LYS A 134 9.81 10.35 -20.99
CA LYS A 134 9.12 11.59 -20.51
C LYS A 134 7.78 11.37 -19.75
N GLY A 135 7.34 10.13 -19.58
CA GLY A 135 6.20 9.76 -18.72
C GLY A 135 6.59 9.34 -17.32
N PHE A 136 7.81 8.90 -17.09
CA PHE A 136 8.20 8.30 -15.82
C PHE A 136 8.42 9.36 -14.73
N LEU A 137 7.78 9.19 -13.58
CA LEU A 137 8.02 9.98 -12.37
C LEU A 137 8.83 9.14 -11.37
N PRO A 138 10.00 9.62 -10.91
CA PRO A 138 10.74 8.95 -9.85
C PRO A 138 10.08 9.19 -8.50
N ALA A 139 10.08 8.16 -7.66
CA ALA A 139 10.02 8.34 -6.22
C ALA A 139 11.11 7.49 -5.56
N ALA A 140 11.83 8.10 -4.64
CA ALA A 140 12.67 7.41 -3.68
C ALA A 140 11.79 6.93 -2.52
N TYR A 141 12.01 5.71 -2.05
CA TYR A 141 11.32 5.23 -0.84
C TYR A 141 12.05 5.77 0.40
N PRO A 142 11.39 6.52 1.31
CA PRO A 142 12.05 7.07 2.49
C PRO A 142 11.96 6.05 3.63
N TRP A 143 12.79 5.01 3.60
CA TRP A 143 13.24 4.35 4.83
C TRP A 143 14.73 4.52 4.93
N ILE A 144 15.11 5.79 5.02
CA ILE A 144 16.48 6.23 5.21
C ILE A 144 16.70 6.30 6.71
N ALA A 145 17.53 5.43 7.26
CA ALA A 145 18.16 5.67 8.56
C ALA A 145 19.19 6.80 8.37
N GLY A 146 18.73 8.05 8.33
CA GLY A 146 19.54 9.23 8.03
C GLY A 146 18.72 10.47 7.64
N GLU A 147 19.37 11.62 7.71
CA GLU A 147 18.78 12.92 7.42
C GLU A 147 18.58 13.10 5.90
N VAL A 148 17.32 13.22 5.46
CA VAL A 148 16.99 13.60 4.08
C VAL A 148 17.14 15.11 3.97
N VAL A 149 18.28 15.57 3.44
CA VAL A 149 18.50 16.99 3.18
C VAL A 149 17.81 17.34 1.86
N THR A 150 16.62 17.92 1.93
CA THR A 150 15.75 18.17 0.76
C THR A 150 16.17 19.34 -0.14
N ASP A 151 17.36 19.89 0.03
CA ASP A 151 17.84 20.95 -0.86
C ASP A 151 18.33 20.33 -2.19
N ARG A 152 17.59 20.60 -3.28
CA ARG A 152 17.90 20.22 -4.68
C ARG A 152 17.81 18.72 -5.06
N GLY A 153 16.98 17.92 -4.38
CA GLY A 153 16.67 16.56 -4.88
C GLY A 153 17.77 15.51 -4.65
N PHE A 154 18.80 15.83 -3.86
CA PHE A 154 19.78 14.86 -3.37
C PHE A 154 19.26 14.16 -2.13
N ALA A 155 19.17 12.84 -2.16
CA ALA A 155 18.90 12.03 -0.98
C ALA A 155 20.20 11.35 -0.55
N HIS A 156 20.88 11.93 0.44
CA HIS A 156 21.93 11.21 1.17
C HIS A 156 21.27 10.23 2.12
N ALA A 157 21.36 8.96 1.78
CA ALA A 157 20.91 7.89 2.63
C ALA A 157 22.10 7.03 3.05
N ASN A 158 22.13 6.59 4.31
CA ASN A 158 22.76 5.29 4.57
C ASN A 158 21.87 4.24 3.88
N ALA A 159 22.04 4.12 2.56
CA ALA A 159 21.20 3.31 1.70
C ALA A 159 21.56 1.84 1.90
N MET A 160 21.08 1.25 2.99
CA MET A 160 20.86 -0.18 2.99
C MET A 160 19.65 -0.46 2.10
N GLY A 161 19.89 -0.72 0.80
CA GLY A 161 18.90 -1.36 -0.08
C GLY A 161 17.71 -0.51 -0.46
N VAL A 162 17.88 0.80 -0.55
CA VAL A 162 16.81 1.71 -0.98
C VAL A 162 16.75 1.73 -2.51
N PRO A 163 15.58 1.47 -3.12
CA PRO A 163 15.41 1.72 -4.53
C PRO A 163 14.94 3.12 -4.88
N LEU A 164 15.34 3.54 -6.07
CA LEU A 164 14.63 4.57 -6.81
C LEU A 164 13.73 3.92 -7.85
N LEU A 165 12.42 4.10 -7.71
CA LEU A 165 11.44 3.48 -8.59
C LEU A 165 10.75 4.55 -9.42
N MET A 166 10.59 4.29 -10.71
CA MET A 166 9.98 5.19 -11.68
C MET A 166 8.79 4.51 -12.36
N GLY A 167 7.64 5.19 -12.44
CA GLY A 167 6.46 4.69 -13.16
C GLY A 167 5.83 5.77 -14.04
N ASP A 168 5.20 5.37 -15.15
CA ASP A 168 4.42 6.29 -15.99
C ASP A 168 3.01 6.51 -15.40
N PRO A 169 2.68 7.71 -14.87
CA PRO A 169 1.38 7.98 -14.28
C PRO A 169 0.31 8.31 -15.33
N ARG A 170 0.67 8.46 -16.62
CA ARG A 170 -0.28 8.83 -17.69
C ARG A 170 -0.97 7.62 -18.32
N ARG A 171 -0.45 6.43 -18.10
CA ARG A 171 -1.07 5.16 -18.47
C ARG A 171 -1.21 4.38 -17.18
N ALA A 172 -2.42 4.43 -16.60
CA ALA A 172 -2.82 3.37 -15.69
C ALA A 172 -2.55 2.06 -16.44
N ASP A 173 -1.75 1.19 -15.82
CA ASP A 173 -1.39 -0.14 -16.29
C ASP A 173 -0.18 -0.21 -17.25
N ASP A 174 0.90 -0.80 -16.73
CA ASP A 174 1.76 -1.79 -17.42
C ASP A 174 3.28 -1.52 -17.49
N HIS A 175 3.84 -0.41 -17.01
CA HIS A 175 5.31 -0.23 -17.12
C HIS A 175 5.97 0.43 -15.91
N VAL A 176 6.97 -0.25 -15.35
CA VAL A 176 7.78 0.23 -14.21
C VAL A 176 9.26 0.08 -14.56
N LEU A 177 10.00 1.19 -14.44
CA LEU A 177 11.45 1.24 -14.53
C LEU A 177 11.99 1.44 -13.11
N ALA A 178 12.93 0.63 -12.68
CA ALA A 178 13.41 0.65 -11.30
C ALA A 178 14.94 0.61 -11.25
N LEU A 179 15.53 1.35 -10.32
CA LEU A 179 16.96 1.36 -10.03
C LEU A 179 17.15 1.00 -8.56
N GLY A 180 18.09 0.11 -8.25
CA GLY A 180 18.47 -0.12 -6.85
C GLY A 180 19.79 -0.85 -6.69
N PHE A 181 20.21 -1.02 -5.44
CA PHE A 181 21.49 -1.61 -5.05
C PHE A 181 21.27 -2.99 -4.40
N PRO A 182 22.11 -4.01 -4.65
CA PRO A 182 22.05 -5.29 -3.95
C PRO A 182 22.48 -5.13 -2.48
N LEU A 183 21.86 -5.82 -1.51
CA LEU A 183 22.18 -5.68 -0.07
C LEU A 183 23.28 -6.62 0.45
N SER A 184 23.99 -7.36 -0.41
CA SER A 184 24.97 -8.35 0.04
C SER A 184 26.26 -7.77 0.61
N GLU A 185 26.50 -6.45 0.51
CA GLU A 185 27.70 -5.80 1.04
C GLU A 185 27.32 -4.63 1.96
N CYS A 186 28.12 -4.35 2.98
CA CYS A 186 27.87 -3.24 3.90
C CYS A 186 28.19 -1.91 3.22
N TYR A 187 27.18 -1.21 2.72
CA TYR A 187 27.35 0.09 2.07
C TYR A 187 27.00 1.24 3.04
N ARG A 188 28.02 1.83 3.65
CA ARG A 188 27.87 3.06 4.47
C ARG A 188 27.94 4.36 3.65
N ASP A 189 28.07 4.21 2.33
CA ASP A 189 28.78 5.15 1.48
C ASP A 189 28.08 5.32 0.11
N LEU A 190 26.77 5.00 -0.01
CA LEU A 190 25.99 5.13 -1.25
C LEU A 190 25.06 6.34 -1.21
N PHE A 191 24.74 6.92 -2.37
CA PHE A 191 23.77 8.01 -2.48
C PHE A 191 22.97 7.94 -3.79
N PHE A 192 21.80 8.59 -3.78
CA PHE A 192 20.95 8.77 -4.95
C PHE A 192 20.64 10.24 -5.18
N HIS A 193 20.48 10.60 -6.44
CA HIS A 193 20.08 11.94 -6.85
C HIS A 193 19.03 11.85 -7.95
N TYR A 194 17.96 12.61 -7.80
CA TYR A 194 17.04 12.90 -8.90
C TYR A 194 17.10 14.38 -9.22
N ASP A 195 17.51 14.70 -10.44
CA ASP A 195 17.47 16.04 -10.98
C ASP A 195 16.08 16.27 -11.61
N PRO A 196 15.21 17.12 -11.02
CA PRO A 196 13.88 17.37 -11.55
C PRO A 196 13.87 18.15 -12.88
N GLU A 197 14.93 18.92 -13.18
CA GLU A 197 15.03 19.72 -14.41
C GLU A 197 15.39 18.83 -15.60
N THR A 198 16.46 18.04 -15.46
CA THR A 198 16.92 17.14 -16.52
C THR A 198 16.20 15.78 -16.50
N ARG A 199 15.43 15.51 -15.44
CA ARG A 199 14.83 14.21 -15.10
C ARG A 199 15.86 13.09 -14.96
N ARG A 200 17.11 13.43 -14.73
CA ARG A 200 18.20 12.47 -14.59
C ARG A 200 18.12 11.82 -13.22
N VAL A 201 18.26 10.50 -13.23
CA VAL A 201 18.50 9.75 -12.02
C VAL A 201 19.96 9.35 -11.98
N SER A 202 20.62 9.58 -10.84
CA SER A 202 21.98 9.14 -10.59
C SER A 202 22.10 8.32 -9.30
N ALA A 203 23.01 7.34 -9.31
CA ALA A 203 23.36 6.47 -8.19
C ALA A 203 24.89 6.40 -8.07
N GLY A 204 25.46 6.61 -6.88
CA GLY A 204 26.92 6.66 -6.69
C GLY A 204 27.39 6.14 -5.33
N CYS A 205 28.72 6.02 -5.16
CA CYS A 205 29.36 5.57 -3.91
C CYS A 205 30.59 6.41 -3.52
N GLY A 206 30.98 6.49 -2.24
CA GLY A 206 32.25 7.07 -1.76
C GLY A 206 32.31 7.35 -0.25
N GLU A 207 33.46 7.74 0.30
CA GLU A 207 33.66 7.77 1.76
C GLU A 207 32.97 8.96 2.47
N GLY A 208 32.10 8.65 3.42
CA GLY A 208 31.77 9.56 4.52
C GLY A 208 30.57 10.49 4.32
N ARG A 209 30.04 10.92 5.47
CA ARG A 209 28.90 11.85 5.60
C ARG A 209 29.15 13.07 4.74
N SER A 210 28.26 13.32 3.79
CA SER A 210 28.08 14.66 3.24
C SER A 210 28.08 15.63 4.43
N ARG A 211 29.04 16.55 4.47
CA ARG A 211 28.86 17.76 5.27
C ARG A 211 28.06 18.67 4.35
N PRO A 212 26.71 18.69 4.40
CA PRO A 212 26.02 19.86 3.89
C PRO A 212 26.68 21.04 4.62
N GLY A 213 27.09 22.07 3.87
CA GLY A 213 27.71 23.25 4.46
C GLY A 213 26.88 23.69 5.67
N PHE A 214 27.53 23.79 6.83
CA PHE A 214 26.92 24.14 8.11
C PHE A 214 25.87 25.26 7.95
N VAL A 215 24.58 24.91 8.02
CA VAL A 215 23.59 25.85 8.53
C VAL A 215 23.86 25.90 10.02
N ARG A 216 24.49 26.99 10.49
CA ARG A 216 24.59 27.25 11.94
C ARG A 216 23.18 27.14 12.52
N PRO A 217 22.96 26.42 13.63
CA PRO A 217 21.68 26.48 14.32
C PRO A 217 21.42 27.94 14.66
N ALA A 218 20.34 28.51 14.12
CA ALA A 218 19.80 29.73 14.68
C ALA A 218 19.55 29.47 16.17
N GLY A 219 20.01 30.40 17.00
CA GLY A 219 20.25 30.21 18.42
C GLY A 219 19.07 29.62 19.21
N GLU A 220 19.45 29.02 20.32
CA GLU A 220 18.59 28.61 21.43
C GLU A 220 17.45 29.62 21.67
N ALA A 221 16.23 29.23 21.30
CA ALA A 221 15.00 29.80 21.81
C ALA A 221 13.91 28.72 21.84
N ALA A 222 14.20 27.62 22.54
CA ALA A 222 13.18 26.65 22.93
C ALA A 222 12.57 27.06 24.27
N ALA A 223 11.50 27.84 24.24
CA ALA A 223 10.40 27.83 25.22
C ALA A 223 9.46 29.03 24.96
N ASP A 224 8.38 28.85 24.18
CA ASP A 224 7.02 29.32 24.58
C ASP A 224 5.89 29.17 23.53
N GLU A 225 6.11 28.69 22.30
CA GLU A 225 5.07 28.79 21.25
C GLU A 225 4.17 27.55 21.04
N ARG A 226 3.71 26.89 22.11
CA ARG A 226 2.65 25.86 22.00
C ARG A 226 1.21 26.38 22.03
N ARG A 227 0.98 27.71 22.08
CA ARG A 227 -0.38 28.30 22.08
C ARG A 227 -0.82 29.02 20.78
N GLY A 228 0.02 29.10 19.75
CA GLY A 228 -0.26 29.96 18.57
C GLY A 228 -0.83 29.30 17.32
N TRP A 229 -0.77 27.98 17.18
CA TRP A 229 -0.93 27.32 15.86
C TRP A 229 -2.34 27.33 15.25
N ARG A 230 -3.38 27.71 15.99
CA ARG A 230 -4.77 27.81 15.45
C ARG A 230 -5.13 29.18 14.84
N ARG A 231 -4.26 30.19 14.89
CA ARG A 231 -4.58 31.55 14.36
C ARG A 231 -3.88 31.94 13.05
N LEU A 232 -2.98 31.14 12.50
CA LEU A 232 -2.16 31.51 11.32
C LEU A 232 -2.55 30.84 9.99
N LEU A 233 -3.73 30.21 9.89
CA LEU A 233 -4.28 29.75 8.60
C LEU A 233 -5.05 30.85 7.84
N GLY A 234 -4.92 32.10 8.25
CA GLY A 234 -5.44 33.27 7.54
C GLY A 234 -4.33 34.02 6.81
N ARG A 235 -4.14 33.72 5.52
CA ARG A 235 -3.43 34.58 4.53
C ARG A 235 -2.02 35.07 4.92
N ALA A 236 -1.08 34.16 5.13
CA ALA A 236 0.34 34.49 4.94
C ALA A 236 0.78 33.89 3.60
N GLU A 237 1.24 34.72 2.68
CA GLU A 237 2.01 34.25 1.53
C GLU A 237 3.20 33.43 2.05
N PRO A 238 3.56 32.31 1.40
CA PRO A 238 4.72 31.54 1.82
C PRO A 238 5.94 32.47 1.82
N PRO A 239 6.82 32.40 2.83
CA PRO A 239 8.06 33.18 2.79
C PRO A 239 8.77 32.85 1.49
N GLU A 240 9.23 33.87 0.77
CA GLU A 240 10.07 33.69 -0.42
C GLU A 240 11.20 32.73 -0.05
N ALA A 241 11.25 31.60 -0.75
CA ALA A 241 12.33 30.66 -0.60
C ALA A 241 13.64 31.43 -0.84
N ALA A 242 14.49 31.50 0.18
CA ALA A 242 15.82 32.05 0.03
C ALA A 242 16.47 31.34 -1.16
N ALA A 243 16.98 32.11 -2.12
CA ALA A 243 17.66 31.54 -3.28
C ALA A 243 18.76 30.60 -2.77
N PRO A 244 18.77 29.32 -3.19
CA PRO A 244 19.75 28.37 -2.70
C PRO A 244 21.15 28.85 -3.10
N PRO A 245 22.17 28.78 -2.22
CA PRO A 245 23.50 29.28 -2.52
C PRO A 245 24.02 28.67 -3.84
N GLU A 246 24.55 29.52 -4.71
CA GLU A 246 25.20 29.08 -5.95
C GLU A 246 26.29 28.06 -5.61
N GLY A 247 26.21 26.86 -6.22
CA GLY A 247 27.36 25.94 -6.24
C GLY A 247 27.57 24.98 -5.06
N SER A 248 26.54 24.56 -4.31
CA SER A 248 26.65 23.35 -3.48
C SER A 248 26.82 22.09 -4.36
N ARG A 249 28.04 21.85 -4.85
CA ARG A 249 28.41 20.62 -5.55
C ARG A 249 28.69 19.53 -4.53
N LEU A 250 28.03 18.39 -4.69
CA LEU A 250 28.35 17.20 -3.93
C LEU A 250 29.77 16.75 -4.30
N SER A 251 30.67 16.69 -3.33
CA SER A 251 32.03 16.18 -3.52
C SER A 251 32.32 15.17 -2.41
N ILE A 252 32.78 13.99 -2.80
CA ILE A 252 33.03 12.85 -1.92
C ILE A 252 34.51 12.49 -1.97
N PRO A 253 35.20 12.31 -0.83
CA PRO A 253 36.59 11.90 -0.81
C PRO A 253 36.78 10.40 -1.08
N TYR A 254 37.85 10.08 -1.81
CA TYR A 254 38.32 8.73 -2.11
C TYR A 254 39.81 8.65 -1.81
N ARG A 255 40.21 7.60 -1.10
CA ARG A 255 41.60 7.39 -0.69
C ARG A 255 42.40 6.64 -1.74
N ALA A 256 43.66 7.03 -1.87
CA ALA A 256 44.64 6.33 -2.68
C ALA A 256 44.67 4.83 -2.35
N GLY A 257 44.66 3.98 -3.38
CA GLY A 257 44.81 2.53 -3.24
C GLY A 257 43.58 1.79 -2.71
N ARG A 258 42.50 2.46 -2.30
CA ARG A 258 41.27 1.78 -1.86
C ARG A 258 40.36 1.45 -3.04
N THR A 259 39.82 0.23 -3.05
CA THR A 259 38.82 -0.20 -4.03
C THR A 259 37.42 0.14 -3.54
N TYR A 260 36.65 0.80 -4.40
CA TYR A 260 35.23 1.09 -4.22
C TYR A 260 34.43 0.24 -5.19
N ARG A 261 33.20 -0.11 -4.78
CA ARG A 261 32.28 -0.89 -5.60
C ARG A 261 30.91 -0.23 -5.60
N LEU A 262 30.35 -0.07 -6.78
CA LEU A 262 29.03 0.47 -7.07
C LEU A 262 28.22 -0.57 -7.85
N PRO A 263 27.47 -1.45 -7.18
CA PRO A 263 26.64 -2.44 -7.83
C PRO A 263 25.20 -1.93 -7.99
N VAL A 264 24.71 -1.78 -9.21
CA VAL A 264 23.37 -1.25 -9.53
C VAL A 264 22.58 -2.27 -10.34
N GLN A 265 21.31 -2.46 -10.01
CA GLN A 265 20.37 -3.21 -10.82
C GLN A 265 19.41 -2.25 -11.53
N ILE A 266 19.29 -2.38 -12.85
CA ILE A 266 18.35 -1.64 -13.67
C ILE A 266 17.21 -2.58 -14.08
N TRP A 267 16.07 -2.39 -13.45
CA TRP A 267 14.87 -3.19 -13.59
C TRP A 267 13.92 -2.60 -14.61
N ALA A 268 13.42 -3.45 -15.48
CA ALA A 268 12.51 -3.08 -16.55
C ALA A 268 11.32 -4.05 -16.52
N VAL A 269 10.29 -3.70 -15.76
CA VAL A 269 9.12 -4.56 -15.54
C VAL A 269 7.96 -4.10 -16.40
N VAL A 270 7.41 -5.03 -17.18
CA VAL A 270 6.20 -4.84 -17.98
C VAL A 270 5.04 -5.65 -17.39
N GLY A 271 3.97 -4.95 -17.09
CA GLY A 271 2.62 -5.44 -16.81
C GLY A 271 2.01 -4.89 -15.51
N ARG A 272 0.71 -5.19 -15.35
CA ARG A 272 -0.15 -4.84 -14.21
C ARG A 272 0.54 -5.04 -12.85
N TYR A 273 0.05 -4.38 -11.79
CA TYR A 273 0.55 -4.56 -10.41
C TYR A 273 0.69 -6.03 -9.98
N ARG A 274 -0.13 -6.92 -10.57
CA ARG A 274 -0.02 -8.37 -10.42
C ARG A 274 1.33 -8.96 -10.87
N ASN A 275 1.87 -8.51 -11.99
CA ASN A 275 3.19 -8.93 -12.48
C ASN A 275 4.29 -8.45 -11.55
N LEU A 276 4.20 -7.19 -11.11
CA LEU A 276 5.13 -6.65 -10.11
C LEU A 276 5.09 -7.48 -8.82
N ALA A 277 3.89 -7.86 -8.34
CA ALA A 277 3.76 -8.71 -7.16
C ALA A 277 4.37 -10.10 -7.38
N GLY A 278 4.16 -10.68 -8.57
CA GLY A 278 4.75 -11.97 -8.94
C GLY A 278 6.27 -11.95 -9.01
N GLU A 279 6.85 -10.92 -9.62
CA GLU A 279 8.30 -10.74 -9.66
C GLU A 279 8.85 -10.46 -8.25
N TRP A 280 8.19 -9.62 -7.44
CA TRP A 280 8.54 -9.38 -6.03
C TRP A 280 8.55 -10.68 -5.21
N MET A 281 7.54 -11.55 -5.37
CA MET A 281 7.47 -12.82 -4.64
C MET A 281 8.57 -13.79 -5.06
N LYS A 282 8.84 -13.92 -6.37
CA LYS A 282 9.93 -14.76 -6.89
C LYS A 282 11.28 -14.30 -6.36
N ALA A 283 11.48 -13.00 -6.40
CA ALA A 283 12.67 -12.30 -5.97
C ALA A 283 13.00 -12.52 -4.48
N THR A 284 12.04 -12.23 -3.62
CA THR A 284 12.21 -12.31 -2.16
C THR A 284 12.14 -13.76 -1.65
N GLY A 285 11.64 -14.67 -2.49
CA GLY A 285 11.21 -15.99 -2.07
C GLY A 285 10.04 -15.94 -1.10
N PHE A 286 9.28 -14.83 -1.07
CA PHE A 286 8.06 -14.71 -0.29
C PHE A 286 7.01 -15.65 -0.86
N THR A 287 6.51 -16.49 0.02
CA THR A 287 5.36 -17.35 -0.19
C THR A 287 4.27 -16.90 0.76
N PHE A 288 3.02 -17.19 0.43
CA PHE A 288 1.89 -17.01 1.35
C PHE A 288 1.90 -18.11 2.43
N ASP A 289 3.07 -18.39 2.98
CA ASP A 289 3.23 -19.25 4.13
C ASP A 289 2.86 -18.46 5.38
N TYR A 290 2.29 -19.13 6.36
CA TYR A 290 1.86 -18.53 7.61
C TYR A 290 2.26 -19.48 8.74
N PRO A 291 2.81 -18.96 9.85
CA PRO A 291 3.08 -19.80 11.00
C PRO A 291 1.73 -20.35 11.49
N THR A 292 1.58 -21.67 11.51
CA THR A 292 0.38 -22.30 12.06
C THR A 292 0.48 -22.30 13.59
N ILE A 293 0.48 -21.10 14.18
CA ILE A 293 0.44 -20.93 15.64
C ILE A 293 -0.92 -21.44 16.14
N ARG A 294 -1.98 -21.20 15.36
CA ARG A 294 -3.34 -21.66 15.66
C ARG A 294 -4.11 -21.99 14.38
N PRO A 295 -4.74 -23.18 14.28
CA PRO A 295 -5.66 -23.48 13.18
C PRO A 295 -6.87 -22.51 13.16
N PRO A 296 -7.39 -22.11 12.00
CA PRO A 296 -8.57 -21.24 11.89
C PRO A 296 -9.81 -21.77 12.65
N GLU A 297 -9.98 -23.08 12.72
CA GLU A 297 -11.07 -23.74 13.45
C GLU A 297 -10.99 -23.48 14.95
N GLU A 298 -9.78 -23.55 15.51
CA GLU A 298 -9.52 -23.26 16.92
C GLU A 298 -9.76 -21.76 17.20
N ALA A 299 -9.24 -20.87 16.35
CA ALA A 299 -9.46 -19.43 16.49
C ALA A 299 -10.95 -19.05 16.42
N LEU A 300 -11.73 -19.75 15.57
CA LEU A 300 -13.17 -19.55 15.47
C LEU A 300 -13.87 -19.99 16.75
N ALA A 301 -13.55 -21.19 17.24
CA ALA A 301 -14.11 -21.71 18.49
C ALA A 301 -13.81 -20.78 19.67
N MET A 302 -12.56 -20.31 19.78
CA MET A 302 -12.13 -19.34 20.78
C MET A 302 -12.90 -18.03 20.72
N THR A 303 -13.04 -17.46 19.51
CA THR A 303 -13.76 -16.20 19.32
C THR A 303 -15.24 -16.34 19.70
N LEU A 304 -15.86 -17.48 19.36
CA LEU A 304 -17.24 -17.75 19.73
C LEU A 304 -17.41 -17.98 21.24
N GLU A 305 -16.48 -18.67 21.89
CA GLU A 305 -16.47 -18.84 23.34
C GLU A 305 -16.29 -17.50 24.07
N PHE A 306 -15.39 -16.65 23.56
CA PHE A 306 -15.22 -15.29 24.05
C PHE A 306 -16.52 -14.51 23.94
N LEU A 307 -17.18 -14.51 22.77
CA LEU A 307 -18.46 -13.81 22.63
C LEU A 307 -19.51 -14.38 23.58
N GLU A 308 -19.66 -15.71 23.66
CA GLU A 308 -20.67 -16.37 24.50
C GLU A 308 -20.48 -16.06 25.99
N ARG A 309 -19.26 -16.16 26.51
CA ARG A 309 -19.00 -16.22 27.97
C ARG A 309 -17.99 -15.19 28.48
N GLY A 310 -17.12 -14.67 27.62
CA GLY A 310 -16.03 -13.76 27.98
C GLY A 310 -16.38 -12.27 27.83
N ALA A 311 -17.01 -11.90 26.72
CA ALA A 311 -17.34 -10.53 26.39
C ALA A 311 -18.60 -10.06 27.15
N PRO A 312 -18.58 -8.85 27.74
CA PRO A 312 -19.76 -8.28 28.37
C PRO A 312 -20.86 -8.03 27.33
N PHE A 313 -22.01 -8.66 27.53
CA PHE A 313 -23.20 -8.47 26.70
C PHE A 313 -24.28 -7.74 27.49
N ILE A 314 -24.78 -6.63 26.95
CA ILE A 314 -25.92 -5.92 27.52
C ILE A 314 -27.18 -6.52 26.92
N ALA A 315 -27.95 -7.21 27.77
CA ALA A 315 -29.16 -7.93 27.38
C ALA A 315 -30.11 -7.03 26.59
N GLY A 316 -30.54 -7.51 25.42
CA GLY A 316 -31.44 -6.78 24.53
C GLY A 316 -30.80 -5.63 23.75
N LYS A 317 -29.51 -5.33 23.92
CA LYS A 317 -28.84 -4.19 23.28
C LYS A 317 -27.63 -4.57 22.43
N GLY A 318 -26.63 -5.24 23.01
CA GLY A 318 -25.41 -5.59 22.28
C GLY A 318 -24.14 -5.62 23.11
N TYR A 319 -23.00 -5.60 22.41
CA TYR A 319 -21.67 -5.62 23.01
C TYR A 319 -21.04 -4.22 22.99
N PRO A 320 -20.25 -3.85 24.01
CA PRO A 320 -19.47 -2.63 23.97
C PRO A 320 -18.41 -2.70 22.88
N ILE A 321 -17.89 -1.53 22.45
CA ILE A 321 -16.86 -1.45 21.40
C ILE A 321 -15.65 -2.28 21.79
N ARG A 322 -15.26 -2.13 23.05
CA ARG A 322 -14.12 -2.80 23.66
C ARG A 322 -14.51 -3.35 25.02
N ALA A 323 -13.82 -4.41 25.41
CA ALA A 323 -13.89 -4.96 26.74
C ALA A 323 -12.51 -4.87 27.38
N ARG A 324 -12.46 -4.58 28.68
CA ARG A 324 -11.21 -4.74 29.43
C ARG A 324 -10.81 -6.21 29.41
N ARG A 325 -9.57 -6.47 29.01
CA ARG A 325 -8.95 -7.81 28.92
C ARG A 325 -9.03 -8.59 30.22
N TYR A 326 -9.09 -7.91 31.37
CA TYR A 326 -9.08 -8.49 32.70
C TYR A 326 -10.38 -8.31 33.50
N GLU A 327 -11.37 -7.59 32.97
CA GLU A 327 -12.61 -7.28 33.68
C GLU A 327 -13.84 -7.65 32.83
N ARG A 328 -14.73 -8.45 33.41
CA ARG A 328 -15.95 -8.93 32.74
C ARG A 328 -17.19 -8.03 32.93
N ALA A 329 -17.00 -6.81 33.42
CA ALA A 329 -18.09 -5.90 33.72
C ALA A 329 -18.45 -5.03 32.50
N PRO A 330 -19.75 -4.88 32.15
CA PRO A 330 -20.19 -3.87 31.19
C PRO A 330 -19.84 -2.46 31.67
N GLY A 331 -19.37 -1.59 30.77
CA GLY A 331 -19.10 -0.19 31.10
C GLY A 331 -17.79 0.10 31.86
N SER A 332 -16.90 -0.88 32.06
CA SER A 332 -15.54 -0.65 32.57
C SER A 332 -14.54 -0.49 31.42
N GLY A 333 -13.85 0.66 31.33
CA GLY A 333 -12.91 1.00 30.24
C GLY A 333 -13.35 2.21 29.41
N ASP A 334 -12.48 2.66 28.51
CA ASP A 334 -12.73 3.82 27.63
C ASP A 334 -13.64 3.45 26.44
N GLY A 335 -13.86 2.14 26.21
CA GLY A 335 -14.76 1.61 25.18
C GLY A 335 -16.12 1.07 25.67
N GLY A 336 -16.60 1.49 26.84
CA GLY A 336 -17.83 0.96 27.46
C GLY A 336 -19.15 1.28 26.73
N ALA A 337 -19.15 2.20 25.77
CA ALA A 337 -20.29 2.49 24.91
C ALA A 337 -20.55 1.38 23.89
N LEU A 338 -21.77 1.30 23.37
CA LEU A 338 -22.13 0.43 22.24
C LEU A 338 -21.97 1.21 20.94
N HIS A 339 -21.12 0.74 20.03
CA HIS A 339 -21.10 1.22 18.65
C HIS A 339 -22.13 0.46 17.83
N LEU A 340 -23.21 1.12 17.44
CA LEU A 340 -24.36 0.51 16.78
C LEU A 340 -23.99 -0.04 15.40
N TYR A 341 -23.11 0.65 14.65
CA TYR A 341 -22.69 0.21 13.32
C TYR A 341 -21.89 -1.11 13.39
N GLY A 342 -20.92 -1.18 14.31
CA GLY A 342 -20.13 -2.39 14.54
C GLY A 342 -20.97 -3.54 15.09
N ASN A 343 -21.89 -3.24 16.01
CA ASN A 343 -22.84 -4.24 16.54
C ASN A 343 -23.73 -4.82 15.44
N MET A 344 -24.25 -3.99 14.52
CA MET A 344 -25.08 -4.48 13.43
C MET A 344 -24.34 -5.47 12.52
N ALA A 345 -23.06 -5.21 12.24
CA ALA A 345 -22.24 -6.17 11.50
C ALA A 345 -21.92 -7.43 12.30
N LEU A 346 -21.67 -7.30 13.61
CA LEU A 346 -21.50 -8.44 14.50
C LEU A 346 -22.77 -9.31 14.50
N ALA A 347 -23.96 -8.71 14.52
CA ALA A 347 -25.22 -9.43 14.44
C ALA A 347 -25.34 -10.23 13.14
N CYS A 348 -24.99 -9.63 12.00
CA CYS A 348 -24.95 -10.35 10.73
C CYS A 348 -23.97 -11.53 10.76
N ALA A 349 -22.76 -11.33 11.29
CA ALA A 349 -21.74 -12.38 11.38
C ALA A 349 -22.16 -13.52 12.34
N LEU A 350 -22.70 -13.18 13.52
CA LEU A 350 -23.24 -14.14 14.49
C LEU A 350 -24.40 -14.94 13.91
N TYR A 351 -25.29 -14.30 13.16
CA TYR A 351 -26.39 -15.01 12.50
C TYR A 351 -25.87 -16.03 11.49
N ARG A 352 -24.84 -15.70 10.71
CA ARG A 352 -24.20 -16.64 9.78
C ARG A 352 -23.48 -17.77 10.52
N CYS A 353 -22.86 -17.49 11.68
CA CYS A 353 -22.37 -18.55 12.57
C CYS A 353 -23.50 -19.47 13.03
N TRP A 354 -24.65 -18.92 13.42
CA TRP A 354 -25.83 -19.72 13.79
C TRP A 354 -26.34 -20.59 12.64
N VAL A 355 -26.42 -20.06 11.41
CA VAL A 355 -26.85 -20.86 10.24
C VAL A 355 -25.98 -22.12 10.09
N ARG A 356 -24.68 -22.00 10.39
CA ARG A 356 -23.71 -23.10 10.33
C ARG A 356 -23.74 -24.03 11.55
N PHE A 357 -23.67 -23.48 12.76
CA PHE A 357 -23.43 -24.25 13.99
C PHE A 357 -24.70 -24.53 14.81
N ARG A 358 -25.79 -23.81 14.53
CA ARG A 358 -27.12 -23.98 15.15
C ARG A 358 -27.12 -23.87 16.67
N GLN A 359 -26.29 -23.00 17.25
CA GLN A 359 -26.33 -22.68 18.67
C GLN A 359 -27.23 -21.47 18.94
N ASP A 360 -28.30 -21.65 19.72
CA ASP A 360 -29.39 -20.67 19.85
C ASP A 360 -28.94 -19.29 20.35
N TRP A 361 -27.97 -19.24 21.27
CA TRP A 361 -27.47 -17.98 21.82
C TRP A 361 -26.96 -17.02 20.73
N MET A 362 -26.37 -17.53 19.65
CA MET A 362 -25.86 -16.71 18.54
C MET A 362 -27.01 -15.99 17.82
N ARG A 363 -28.09 -16.72 17.55
CA ARG A 363 -29.31 -16.19 16.94
C ARG A 363 -29.99 -15.19 17.86
N GLU A 364 -30.17 -15.55 19.12
CA GLU A 364 -30.80 -14.69 20.13
C GLU A 364 -30.07 -13.34 20.25
N ARG A 365 -28.74 -13.36 20.35
CA ARG A 365 -27.94 -12.13 20.45
C ARG A 365 -27.94 -11.34 19.15
N ALA A 366 -27.85 -11.99 17.99
CA ALA A 366 -27.95 -11.32 16.70
C ALA A 366 -29.29 -10.58 16.53
N LEU A 367 -30.40 -11.21 16.90
CA LEU A 367 -31.73 -10.60 16.82
C LEU A 367 -31.91 -9.50 17.86
N ALA A 368 -31.43 -9.68 19.09
CA ALA A 368 -31.47 -8.65 20.13
C ALA A 368 -30.73 -7.38 19.71
N ILE A 369 -29.52 -7.52 19.17
CA ILE A 369 -28.76 -6.39 18.61
C ILE A 369 -29.55 -5.72 17.48
N THR A 370 -30.10 -6.52 16.58
CA THR A 370 -30.83 -6.02 15.42
C THR A 370 -32.07 -5.21 15.84
N ASP A 371 -32.85 -5.73 16.79
CA ASP A 371 -34.04 -5.04 17.29
C ASP A 371 -33.67 -3.73 17.99
N PHE A 372 -32.55 -3.68 18.73
CA PHE A 372 -32.05 -2.46 19.34
C PHE A 372 -31.61 -1.41 18.30
N VAL A 373 -30.82 -1.81 17.29
CA VAL A 373 -30.34 -0.91 16.22
C VAL A 373 -31.52 -0.37 15.40
N ILE A 374 -32.49 -1.21 15.03
CA ILE A 374 -33.70 -0.77 14.33
C ILE A 374 -34.52 0.17 15.22
N GLY A 375 -34.68 -0.15 16.51
CA GLY A 375 -35.42 0.68 17.46
C GLY A 375 -34.80 2.05 17.71
N ALA A 376 -33.47 2.16 17.60
CA ALA A 376 -32.73 3.41 17.72
C ALA A 376 -32.79 4.30 16.46
N GLN A 377 -33.25 3.75 15.32
CA GLN A 377 -33.32 4.50 14.07
C GLN A 377 -34.36 5.63 14.17
N ARG A 378 -33.93 6.85 13.84
CA ARG A 378 -34.78 8.03 13.79
C ARG A 378 -35.69 8.01 12.55
N ARG A 379 -36.76 8.80 12.59
CA ARG A 379 -37.76 8.88 11.50
C ARG A 379 -37.18 9.36 10.16
N ASP A 380 -36.08 10.09 10.18
CA ASP A 380 -35.36 10.54 8.99
C ASP A 380 -34.42 9.47 8.41
N GLY A 381 -34.37 8.28 8.99
CA GLY A 381 -33.50 7.17 8.59
C GLY A 381 -32.15 7.14 9.30
N HIS A 382 -31.85 8.13 10.14
CA HIS A 382 -30.57 8.22 10.84
C HIS A 382 -30.46 7.16 11.94
N ILE A 383 -29.42 6.34 11.89
CA ILE A 383 -29.04 5.40 12.96
C ILE A 383 -27.95 6.09 13.80
N PRO A 384 -28.13 6.25 15.12
CA PRO A 384 -27.07 6.77 15.99
C PRO A 384 -25.81 5.90 15.92
N GLU A 385 -24.65 6.51 16.04
CA GLU A 385 -23.38 5.77 16.00
C GLU A 385 -23.09 5.09 17.35
N LEU A 386 -23.34 5.82 18.45
CA LEU A 386 -23.07 5.35 19.80
C LEU A 386 -24.32 5.37 20.68
N TRP A 387 -24.33 4.46 21.64
CA TRP A 387 -25.18 4.53 22.83
C TRP A 387 -24.33 4.30 24.09
N ASP A 388 -24.41 5.21 25.05
CA ASP A 388 -23.66 5.11 26.32
C ASP A 388 -24.54 4.46 27.40
N PRO A 389 -24.15 3.29 27.95
CA PRO A 389 -24.90 2.63 29.01
C PRO A 389 -24.96 3.38 30.33
N ARG A 390 -24.07 4.35 30.58
CA ARG A 390 -24.03 5.10 31.84
C ARG A 390 -25.05 6.22 31.87
N SER A 391 -25.25 6.90 30.75
CA SER A 391 -26.24 7.98 30.60
C SER A 391 -27.55 7.52 29.97
N ASP A 392 -27.59 6.34 29.36
CA ASP A 392 -28.68 5.86 28.50
C ASP A 392 -28.95 6.78 27.29
N ASP A 393 -27.93 7.55 26.86
CA ASP A 393 -28.03 8.51 25.78
C ASP A 393 -27.33 8.05 24.50
N PHE A 394 -27.83 8.57 23.36
CA PHE A 394 -27.22 8.38 22.05
C PHE A 394 -26.22 9.49 21.73
N GLY A 395 -25.09 9.12 21.11
CA GLY A 395 -24.00 10.04 20.76
C GLY A 395 -23.34 9.73 19.40
N THR A 396 -22.23 10.43 19.15
CA THR A 396 -21.36 10.27 17.98
C THR A 396 -19.89 10.13 18.42
N LEU A 397 -19.06 9.42 17.66
CA LEU A 397 -17.62 9.24 17.93
C LEU A 397 -16.78 10.49 17.56
N GLY A 398 -17.39 11.48 16.91
CA GLY A 398 -16.72 12.72 16.51
C GLY A 398 -17.69 13.83 16.11
N GLU A 399 -17.13 14.87 15.47
CA GLU A 399 -17.90 16.01 14.95
C GLU A 399 -18.64 15.63 13.66
N GLY A 400 -19.92 15.29 13.78
CA GLY A 400 -20.83 15.09 12.65
C GLY A 400 -21.18 13.64 12.36
N PHE A 401 -21.78 13.40 11.18
CA PHE A 401 -22.27 12.08 10.80
C PHE A 401 -21.20 11.27 10.05
N HIS A 402 -20.83 10.11 10.60
CA HIS A 402 -19.86 9.18 10.01
C HIS A 402 -20.50 8.29 8.93
N TYR A 403 -20.65 8.82 7.71
CA TYR A 403 -21.27 8.12 6.57
C TYR A 403 -20.58 6.80 6.18
N ASP A 404 -19.29 6.66 6.51
CA ASP A 404 -18.52 5.43 6.27
C ASP A 404 -19.09 4.24 7.09
N GLY A 405 -19.10 4.38 8.42
CA GLY A 405 -19.68 3.38 9.32
C GLY A 405 -21.19 3.19 9.11
N ALA A 406 -21.89 4.25 8.73
CA ALA A 406 -23.32 4.18 8.44
C ALA A 406 -23.63 3.35 7.17
N GLY A 407 -22.82 3.49 6.11
CA GLY A 407 -22.91 2.66 4.91
C GLY A 407 -22.64 1.19 5.22
N PHE A 408 -21.65 0.91 6.08
CA PHE A 408 -21.36 -0.43 6.56
C PHE A 408 -22.51 -1.04 7.39
N CYS A 409 -23.11 -0.27 8.30
CA CYS A 409 -24.30 -0.68 9.04
C CYS A 409 -25.48 -1.01 8.10
N THR A 410 -25.67 -0.20 7.05
CA THR A 410 -26.74 -0.43 6.07
C THR A 410 -26.50 -1.70 5.25
N ASP A 411 -25.26 -1.97 4.86
CA ASP A 411 -24.89 -3.24 4.22
C ASP A 411 -25.19 -4.45 5.12
N ALA A 412 -24.84 -4.37 6.41
CA ALA A 412 -25.12 -5.44 7.39
C ALA A 412 -26.62 -5.70 7.57
N LEU A 413 -27.46 -4.66 7.60
CA LEU A 413 -28.93 -4.80 7.65
C LEU A 413 -29.46 -5.56 6.42
N VAL A 414 -28.99 -5.20 5.22
CA VAL A 414 -29.41 -5.85 3.97
C VAL A 414 -28.95 -7.31 3.93
N ARG A 415 -27.70 -7.59 4.33
CA ARG A 415 -27.17 -8.95 4.39
C ARG A 415 -27.94 -9.81 5.37
N LEU A 416 -28.20 -9.33 6.58
CA LEU A 416 -28.99 -10.09 7.55
C LEU A 416 -30.41 -10.36 7.05
N TYR A 417 -31.05 -9.38 6.39
CA TYR A 417 -32.34 -9.61 5.73
C TYR A 417 -32.28 -10.77 4.72
N LEU A 418 -31.27 -10.79 3.85
CA LEU A 418 -31.08 -11.85 2.86
C LEU A 418 -30.84 -13.21 3.52
N GLU A 419 -29.96 -13.27 4.52
CA GLU A 419 -29.63 -14.50 5.27
C GLU A 419 -30.86 -15.07 5.99
N ARG A 420 -31.71 -14.21 6.60
CA ARG A 420 -32.95 -14.65 7.26
C ARG A 420 -33.98 -15.16 6.26
N ARG A 421 -34.11 -14.48 5.12
CA ARG A 421 -34.99 -14.91 4.04
C ARG A 421 -34.58 -16.28 3.50
N GLU A 422 -33.28 -16.55 3.40
CA GLU A 422 -32.77 -17.84 2.93
C GLU A 422 -32.87 -18.93 4.00
N ALA A 423 -32.32 -18.69 5.19
CA ALA A 423 -32.16 -19.72 6.23
C ALA A 423 -33.46 -20.02 6.99
N GLU A 424 -34.33 -19.03 7.19
CA GLU A 424 -35.58 -19.17 7.97
C GLU A 424 -36.84 -19.00 7.12
N ARG A 425 -36.72 -18.61 5.84
CA ARG A 425 -37.85 -18.25 4.97
C ARG A 425 -38.71 -17.10 5.53
N VAL A 426 -38.08 -16.20 6.30
CA VAL A 426 -38.75 -15.03 6.88
C VAL A 426 -38.44 -13.78 6.04
N ASP A 427 -39.48 -13.12 5.52
CA ASP A 427 -39.38 -11.79 4.91
C ASP A 427 -39.46 -10.72 6.03
N ASP A 428 -38.34 -10.46 6.72
CA ASP A 428 -38.32 -9.43 7.78
C ASP A 428 -38.33 -8.02 7.16
N VAL A 429 -39.55 -7.52 6.94
CA VAL A 429 -39.81 -6.19 6.37
C VAL A 429 -39.20 -5.08 7.22
N ARG A 430 -39.01 -5.27 8.54
CA ARG A 430 -38.42 -4.26 9.42
C ARG A 430 -36.95 -4.01 9.05
N LEU A 431 -36.19 -5.08 8.82
CA LEU A 431 -34.80 -5.02 8.37
C LEU A 431 -34.67 -4.31 7.00
N ARG A 432 -35.48 -4.75 6.04
CA ARG A 432 -35.50 -4.17 4.69
C ARG A 432 -35.85 -2.69 4.72
N ARG A 433 -36.84 -2.31 5.52
CA ARG A 433 -37.26 -0.92 5.71
C ARG A 433 -36.17 -0.09 6.37
N ALA A 434 -35.58 -0.56 7.46
CA ALA A 434 -34.53 0.16 8.17
C ALA A 434 -33.33 0.47 7.27
N ALA A 435 -32.89 -0.51 6.48
CA ALA A 435 -31.84 -0.31 5.49
C ALA A 435 -32.26 0.69 4.39
N GLY A 436 -33.50 0.62 3.92
CA GLY A 436 -34.03 1.52 2.89
C GLY A 436 -34.15 2.96 3.37
N ASP A 437 -34.60 3.16 4.62
CA ASP A 437 -34.72 4.48 5.25
C ASP A 437 -33.33 5.12 5.45
N ALA A 438 -32.33 4.33 5.86
CA ALA A 438 -30.93 4.76 5.97
C ALA A 438 -30.32 5.15 4.61
N LEU A 439 -30.47 4.29 3.58
CA LEU A 439 -30.05 4.63 2.22
C LEU A 439 -30.76 5.88 1.69
N GLY A 440 -32.06 6.01 1.98
CA GLY A 440 -32.85 7.18 1.62
C GLY A 440 -32.30 8.48 2.22
N LEU A 441 -31.83 8.45 3.47
CA LEU A 441 -31.14 9.58 4.09
C LEU A 441 -29.87 9.97 3.32
N TYR A 442 -29.00 9.00 3.00
CA TYR A 442 -27.74 9.27 2.28
C TYR A 442 -27.99 9.89 0.92
N LEU A 443 -28.99 9.39 0.18
CA LEU A 443 -29.39 9.92 -1.11
C LEU A 443 -29.95 11.35 -1.01
N ARG A 444 -30.76 11.64 0.02
CA ARG A 444 -31.27 12.99 0.28
C ARG A 444 -30.14 13.97 0.59
N VAL A 445 -29.22 13.60 1.50
CA VAL A 445 -28.10 14.45 1.87
C VAL A 445 -27.19 14.73 0.66
N ARG A 446 -26.86 13.69 -0.12
CA ARG A 446 -26.08 13.84 -1.35
C ARG A 446 -26.76 14.83 -2.30
N LYS A 447 -28.05 14.67 -2.54
CA LYS A 447 -28.83 15.58 -3.41
C LYS A 447 -28.82 17.02 -2.91
N SER A 448 -29.07 17.24 -1.62
CA SER A 448 -29.05 18.58 -1.03
C SER A 448 -27.70 19.27 -1.18
N ARG A 449 -26.59 18.53 -1.06
CA ARG A 449 -25.24 19.05 -1.30
C ARG A 449 -25.01 19.41 -2.77
N MET A 450 -25.42 18.55 -3.70
CA MET A 450 -25.34 18.83 -5.14
C MET A 450 -26.13 20.09 -5.50
N ASP A 451 -27.35 20.23 -4.97
CA ASP A 451 -28.18 21.40 -5.21
C ASP A 451 -27.56 22.69 -4.61
N TYR A 452 -26.91 22.59 -3.45
CA TYR A 452 -26.19 23.70 -2.83
C TYR A 452 -24.98 24.17 -3.65
N GLU A 453 -24.12 23.25 -4.11
CA GLU A 453 -22.94 23.61 -4.92
C GLU A 453 -23.34 24.19 -6.29
N ARG A 454 -24.40 23.65 -6.92
CA ARG A 454 -24.95 24.20 -8.18
C ARG A 454 -25.42 25.64 -8.03
N ARG A 455 -26.07 25.99 -6.92
CA ARG A 455 -26.50 27.37 -6.63
C ARG A 455 -25.34 28.35 -6.50
N ARG A 456 -24.13 27.88 -6.17
CA ARG A 456 -22.91 28.71 -6.11
C ARG A 456 -22.23 28.92 -7.47
N GLY A 457 -22.86 28.50 -8.57
CA GLY A 457 -22.34 28.72 -9.92
C GLY A 457 -21.17 27.81 -10.30
N LYS A 458 -20.81 26.84 -9.44
CA LYS A 458 -19.90 25.77 -9.84
C LYS A 458 -20.65 24.90 -10.86
N ARG A 459 -20.13 24.82 -12.08
CA ARG A 459 -20.63 23.92 -13.13
C ARG A 459 -19.92 22.59 -12.98
N ARG A 460 -20.66 21.49 -12.74
CA ARG A 460 -20.34 20.11 -13.14
C ARG A 460 -18.85 19.74 -13.00
N HIS A 461 -18.22 20.16 -11.90
CA HIS A 461 -16.85 19.72 -11.61
C HIS A 461 -16.94 18.52 -10.69
N ASP A 462 -15.99 17.62 -10.87
CA ASP A 462 -16.02 16.23 -10.40
C ASP A 462 -16.25 16.11 -8.88
N GLU A 463 -16.00 17.19 -8.15
CA GLU A 463 -16.37 17.51 -6.78
C GLU A 463 -17.85 17.33 -6.33
N GLU A 464 -18.83 17.33 -7.23
CA GLU A 464 -20.28 17.28 -6.91
C GLU A 464 -20.81 15.87 -6.59
N MET A 465 -20.10 14.82 -6.98
CA MET A 465 -20.67 13.46 -7.06
C MET A 465 -20.44 12.57 -5.83
N SER A 466 -19.58 12.99 -4.89
CA SER A 466 -19.20 12.22 -3.71
C SER A 466 -20.27 12.19 -2.62
N PHE A 467 -20.34 11.09 -1.88
CA PHE A 467 -20.97 11.07 -0.55
C PHE A 467 -20.10 11.82 0.48
N PRO A 468 -20.70 12.64 1.37
CA PRO A 468 -19.95 13.34 2.42
C PRO A 468 -19.33 12.37 3.42
N TYR A 469 -18.18 12.76 3.99
CA TYR A 469 -17.72 12.33 5.32
C TYR A 469 -17.97 13.50 6.28
N SER A 470 -18.07 13.20 7.58
CA SER A 470 -18.42 14.15 8.65
C SER A 470 -17.88 15.58 8.44
N GLY A 471 -18.72 16.60 8.61
CA GLY A 471 -18.27 18.00 8.77
C GLY A 471 -17.87 18.79 7.52
N ALA A 472 -17.40 18.18 6.42
CA ALA A 472 -17.19 18.78 5.08
C ALA A 472 -16.33 17.86 4.19
N ASP A 473 -15.53 17.00 4.82
CA ASP A 473 -14.50 16.20 4.15
C ASP A 473 -15.10 15.15 3.22
N ARG A 474 -14.39 14.86 2.13
CA ARG A 474 -14.75 13.83 1.15
C ARG A 474 -13.82 12.65 1.39
N THR A 475 -14.38 11.47 1.67
CA THR A 475 -13.57 10.25 1.80
C THR A 475 -14.02 9.21 0.79
N GLU A 476 -13.03 8.49 0.28
CA GLU A 476 -13.19 7.35 -0.60
C GLU A 476 -13.92 6.18 0.09
N ALA A 477 -13.70 5.99 1.40
CA ALA A 477 -14.36 4.96 2.21
C ALA A 477 -15.91 5.06 2.15
N ALA A 478 -16.46 6.26 2.37
CA ALA A 478 -17.91 6.48 2.32
C ALA A 478 -18.50 6.16 0.92
N ASN A 479 -17.78 6.52 -0.14
CA ASN A 479 -18.25 6.26 -1.52
C ASN A 479 -18.24 4.77 -1.85
N VAL A 480 -17.17 4.06 -1.50
CA VAL A 480 -17.05 2.61 -1.74
C VAL A 480 -18.11 1.84 -0.95
N ASN A 481 -18.34 2.19 0.32
CA ASN A 481 -19.35 1.52 1.15
C ASN A 481 -20.77 1.72 0.60
N ILE A 482 -21.11 2.92 0.15
CA ILE A 482 -22.42 3.17 -0.45
C ILE A 482 -22.59 2.48 -1.80
N LEU A 483 -21.53 2.33 -2.61
CA LEU A 483 -21.60 1.57 -3.87
C LEU A 483 -22.04 0.12 -3.66
N ILE A 484 -21.57 -0.55 -2.59
CA ILE A 484 -22.00 -1.90 -2.23
C ILE A 484 -23.48 -1.91 -1.84
N VAL A 485 -23.91 -0.96 -1.01
CA VAL A 485 -25.31 -0.83 -0.60
C VAL A 485 -26.22 -0.60 -1.81
N LEU A 486 -25.84 0.30 -2.72
CA LEU A 486 -26.59 0.58 -3.96
C LEU A 486 -26.72 -0.66 -4.83
N GLU A 487 -25.64 -1.44 -5.00
CA GLU A 487 -25.69 -2.67 -5.79
C GLU A 487 -26.63 -3.72 -5.17
N ARG A 488 -26.59 -3.90 -3.84
CA ARG A 488 -27.52 -4.84 -3.18
C ARG A 488 -28.97 -4.40 -3.29
N PHE A 489 -29.25 -3.11 -3.11
CA PHE A 489 -30.61 -2.59 -3.29
C PHE A 489 -31.09 -2.71 -4.73
N ARG A 490 -30.23 -2.44 -5.71
CA ARG A 490 -30.54 -2.66 -7.13
C ARG A 490 -30.90 -4.12 -7.41
N GLN A 491 -30.16 -5.08 -6.84
CA GLN A 491 -30.47 -6.51 -6.97
C GLN A 491 -31.78 -6.89 -6.26
N LEU A 492 -32.13 -6.22 -5.17
CA LEU A 492 -33.33 -6.48 -4.38
C LEU A 492 -34.61 -5.87 -4.97
N THR A 493 -34.53 -4.69 -5.57
CA THR A 493 -35.70 -3.91 -5.99
C THR A 493 -35.81 -3.72 -7.50
N GLU A 494 -34.74 -4.02 -8.25
CA GLU A 494 -34.60 -3.72 -9.67
C GLU A 494 -34.79 -2.23 -10.04
N ASP A 495 -34.71 -1.33 -9.06
CA ASP A 495 -34.92 0.10 -9.26
C ASP A 495 -33.72 0.75 -9.97
N ARG A 496 -33.95 1.20 -11.20
CA ARG A 496 -32.95 1.88 -12.05
C ARG A 496 -32.39 3.17 -11.44
N ARG A 497 -33.07 3.80 -10.49
CA ARG A 497 -32.55 5.01 -9.82
C ARG A 497 -31.25 4.75 -9.07
N TYR A 498 -31.06 3.55 -8.53
CA TYR A 498 -29.81 3.17 -7.88
C TYR A 498 -28.65 3.04 -8.86
N GLU A 499 -28.92 2.61 -10.10
CA GLU A 499 -27.90 2.51 -11.15
C GLU A 499 -27.35 3.89 -11.54
N ILE A 500 -28.21 4.90 -11.65
CA ILE A 500 -27.81 6.28 -11.96
C ILE A 500 -26.88 6.83 -10.88
N VAL A 501 -27.27 6.70 -9.61
CA VAL A 501 -26.45 7.18 -8.49
C VAL A 501 -25.13 6.42 -8.38
N ARG A 502 -25.15 5.10 -8.65
CA ARG A 502 -23.97 4.25 -8.66
C ARG A 502 -22.97 4.70 -9.74
N GLU A 503 -23.41 4.95 -10.96
CA GLU A 503 -22.55 5.45 -12.04
C GLU A 503 -21.85 6.77 -11.69
N ASP A 504 -22.56 7.67 -11.02
CA ASP A 504 -22.00 8.94 -10.59
C ASP A 504 -20.90 8.75 -9.53
N ALA A 505 -21.14 7.88 -8.54
CA ALA A 505 -20.18 7.56 -7.48
C ALA A 505 -18.95 6.80 -8.04
N GLU A 506 -19.15 5.92 -9.02
CA GLU A 506 -18.03 5.27 -9.73
C GLU A 506 -17.16 6.26 -10.48
N LYS A 507 -17.78 7.17 -11.26
CA LYS A 507 -17.05 8.22 -11.99
C LYS A 507 -16.22 9.05 -11.02
N TRP A 508 -16.79 9.36 -9.85
CA TRP A 508 -16.07 10.06 -8.80
C TRP A 508 -14.83 9.29 -8.33
N LEU A 509 -14.96 8.00 -7.98
CA LEU A 509 -13.83 7.19 -7.54
C LEU A 509 -12.76 7.05 -8.62
N LEU A 510 -13.15 6.82 -9.88
CA LEU A 510 -12.23 6.76 -11.01
C LEU A 510 -11.45 8.06 -11.16
N HIS A 511 -12.16 9.19 -11.13
CA HIS A 511 -11.58 10.51 -11.35
C HIS A 511 -10.81 11.08 -10.16
N HIS A 512 -11.03 10.65 -8.91
CA HIS A 512 -10.34 11.24 -7.75
C HIS A 512 -9.44 10.28 -7.01
N VAL A 513 -9.68 8.97 -7.13
CA VAL A 513 -9.02 7.98 -6.29
C VAL A 513 -8.23 7.00 -7.15
N TYR A 514 -8.88 6.28 -8.07
CA TYR A 514 -8.21 5.23 -8.85
C TYR A 514 -7.07 5.78 -9.73
N HIS A 515 -7.22 6.95 -10.35
CA HIS A 515 -6.11 7.56 -11.11
C HIS A 515 -4.94 8.03 -10.24
N GLN A 516 -5.16 8.24 -8.93
CA GLN A 516 -4.13 8.60 -7.96
C GLN A 516 -3.56 7.38 -7.25
N MET A 517 -4.17 6.20 -7.44
CA MET A 517 -3.71 4.98 -6.81
C MET A 517 -2.33 4.64 -7.32
N SER A 518 -1.42 4.56 -6.36
CA SER A 518 -0.11 4.02 -6.56
C SER A 518 -0.04 2.75 -5.72
N TRP A 519 0.59 1.71 -6.25
CA TRP A 519 1.02 0.56 -5.44
C TRP A 519 1.90 0.99 -4.24
N ARG A 520 2.35 2.25 -4.21
CA ARG A 520 3.21 2.85 -3.19
C ARG A 520 2.51 3.40 -1.95
N ASP A 521 1.17 3.43 -1.82
CA ASP A 521 0.38 3.95 -0.66
C ASP A 521 1.17 4.77 0.36
N GLY A 522 1.00 6.10 0.37
CA GLY A 522 1.68 6.99 1.31
C GLY A 522 2.35 8.23 0.69
N ASP A 523 2.00 8.63 -0.53
CA ASP A 523 2.34 9.98 -1.01
C ASP A 523 1.53 10.99 -0.17
N PRO A 524 2.17 11.84 0.67
CA PRO A 524 1.46 12.84 1.46
C PRO A 524 0.69 13.84 0.57
N LEU A 525 1.03 13.94 -0.71
CA LEU A 525 0.39 14.80 -1.70
C LEU A 525 -0.68 14.09 -2.57
N ARG A 526 -0.75 12.76 -2.56
CA ARG A 526 -1.71 11.97 -3.37
C ARG A 526 -2.27 10.80 -2.57
N ARG A 527 -3.52 10.93 -2.10
CA ARG A 527 -4.20 9.89 -1.32
C ARG A 527 -4.89 8.90 -2.27
N GLY A 528 -4.35 7.67 -2.35
CA GLY A 528 -5.04 6.52 -2.93
C GLY A 528 -6.16 5.99 -2.03
N LEU A 529 -6.69 4.79 -2.32
CA LEU A 529 -7.61 4.11 -1.42
C LEU A 529 -6.84 3.65 -0.16
N GLU A 530 -7.31 4.03 1.03
CA GLU A 530 -6.83 3.41 2.27
C GLU A 530 -7.11 1.89 2.26
N VAL A 531 -6.35 1.11 3.04
CA VAL A 531 -6.46 -0.37 3.08
C VAL A 531 -7.90 -0.86 3.28
N ARG A 532 -8.66 -0.23 4.19
CA ARG A 532 -10.09 -0.51 4.41
C ARG A 532 -10.95 -0.29 3.17
N SER A 533 -10.68 0.80 2.44
CA SER A 533 -11.38 1.21 1.23
C SER A 533 -11.00 0.31 0.05
N LEU A 534 -9.73 -0.12 -0.04
CA LEU A 534 -9.25 -1.11 -1.02
C LEU A 534 -10.01 -2.42 -0.93
N VAL A 535 -10.12 -2.95 0.29
CA VAL A 535 -10.81 -4.21 0.59
C VAL A 535 -12.27 -4.19 0.13
N ARG A 536 -13.01 -3.11 0.45
CA ARG A 536 -14.40 -2.95 0.02
C ARG A 536 -14.52 -2.69 -1.48
N ALA A 537 -13.57 -1.97 -2.08
CA ALA A 537 -13.56 -1.74 -3.51
C ALA A 537 -13.39 -3.03 -4.32
N ILE A 538 -12.55 -3.97 -3.84
CA ILE A 538 -12.42 -5.32 -4.41
C ILE A 538 -13.76 -6.07 -4.32
N GLU A 539 -14.42 -6.07 -3.15
CA GLU A 539 -15.73 -6.69 -2.97
C GLU A 539 -16.76 -6.14 -3.97
N TYR A 540 -16.85 -4.80 -4.07
CA TYR A 540 -17.74 -4.13 -5.00
C TYR A 540 -17.49 -4.56 -6.46
N CYS A 541 -16.22 -4.55 -6.89
CA CYS A 541 -15.85 -4.91 -8.25
C CYS A 541 -16.22 -6.37 -8.57
N VAL A 542 -15.95 -7.29 -7.67
CA VAL A 542 -16.31 -8.71 -7.83
C VAL A 542 -17.84 -8.87 -7.88
N MET A 543 -18.59 -8.21 -7.00
CA MET A 543 -20.06 -8.22 -7.01
C MET A 543 -20.63 -7.73 -8.34
N ARG A 544 -20.12 -6.60 -8.85
CA ARG A 544 -20.57 -6.02 -10.13
C ARG A 544 -20.22 -6.87 -11.33
N TYR A 545 -19.03 -7.46 -11.35
CA TYR A 545 -18.66 -8.41 -12.38
C TYR A 545 -19.64 -9.59 -12.42
N GLN A 546 -19.94 -10.20 -11.26
CA GLN A 546 -20.88 -11.31 -11.18
C GLN A 546 -22.28 -10.92 -11.69
N ALA A 547 -22.74 -9.71 -11.35
CA ALA A 547 -24.06 -9.23 -11.74
C ALA A 547 -24.18 -8.80 -13.22
N THR A 548 -23.10 -8.33 -13.84
CA THR A 548 -23.16 -7.68 -15.16
C THR A 548 -22.29 -8.32 -16.24
N GLN A 549 -21.34 -9.18 -15.85
CA GLN A 549 -20.27 -9.70 -16.71
C GLN A 549 -19.40 -8.58 -17.34
N GLY A 550 -19.42 -7.36 -16.78
CA GLY A 550 -18.64 -6.24 -17.27
C GLY A 550 -17.14 -6.42 -16.97
N LYS A 551 -16.33 -6.74 -17.99
CA LYS A 551 -14.89 -7.01 -17.86
C LYS A 551 -14.09 -5.94 -17.10
N ARG A 552 -14.45 -4.67 -17.25
CA ARG A 552 -13.82 -3.55 -16.53
C ARG A 552 -13.77 -3.77 -15.00
N TYR A 553 -14.79 -4.43 -14.43
CA TYR A 553 -14.84 -4.65 -12.99
C TYR A 553 -13.90 -5.77 -12.55
N GLN A 554 -13.74 -6.81 -13.37
CA GLN A 554 -12.72 -7.82 -13.14
C GLN A 554 -11.32 -7.19 -13.23
N GLU A 555 -11.06 -6.39 -14.27
CA GLU A 555 -9.78 -5.71 -14.46
C GLU A 555 -9.46 -4.76 -13.29
N MET A 556 -10.44 -3.99 -12.82
CA MET A 556 -10.29 -3.18 -11.60
C MET A 556 -9.98 -4.06 -10.38
N ALA A 557 -10.69 -5.16 -10.17
CA ALA A 557 -10.40 -6.05 -9.04
C ALA A 557 -8.97 -6.65 -9.11
N GLU A 558 -8.53 -7.05 -10.31
CA GLU A 558 -7.17 -7.54 -10.58
C GLU A 558 -6.08 -6.48 -10.38
N MET A 559 -6.41 -5.19 -10.50
CA MET A 559 -5.53 -4.08 -10.18
C MET A 559 -5.48 -3.80 -8.66
N LEU A 560 -6.65 -3.84 -8.00
CA LEU A 560 -6.77 -3.51 -6.58
C LEU A 560 -6.20 -4.58 -5.65
N ALA A 561 -6.33 -5.87 -5.99
CA ALA A 561 -5.84 -6.94 -5.13
C ALA A 561 -4.31 -6.96 -4.96
N PRO A 562 -3.49 -6.76 -6.02
CA PRO A 562 -2.05 -6.57 -5.85
C PRO A 562 -1.69 -5.26 -5.15
N ALA A 563 -2.47 -4.19 -5.31
CA ALA A 563 -2.27 -2.96 -4.54
C ALA A 563 -2.46 -3.21 -3.03
N LEU A 564 -3.51 -3.97 -2.66
CA LEU A 564 -3.72 -4.45 -1.29
C LEU A 564 -2.52 -5.30 -0.82
N PHE A 565 -2.03 -6.22 -1.64
CA PHE A 565 -0.81 -6.97 -1.30
C PHE A 565 0.36 -6.06 -0.97
N PHE A 566 0.65 -5.05 -1.80
CA PHE A 566 1.74 -4.10 -1.53
C PHE A 566 1.50 -3.23 -0.30
N ALA A 567 0.25 -2.98 0.09
CA ALA A 567 -0.04 -2.33 1.37
C ALA A 567 0.29 -3.22 2.59
N LEU A 568 0.30 -4.55 2.40
CA LEU A 568 0.46 -5.55 3.47
C LEU A 568 1.88 -6.10 3.59
N VAL A 569 2.73 -5.94 2.56
CA VAL A 569 4.12 -6.40 2.59
C VAL A 569 5.10 -5.23 2.61
N PRO A 570 6.32 -5.41 3.16
CA PRO A 570 7.44 -4.53 2.88
C PRO A 570 7.58 -4.36 1.37
N LYS A 571 7.50 -3.12 0.90
CA LYS A 571 7.65 -2.75 -0.51
C LYS A 571 9.10 -2.84 -0.99
N ASP A 572 10.01 -3.19 -0.09
CA ASP A 572 11.42 -3.43 -0.39
C ASP A 572 11.49 -4.68 -1.29
N LEU A 573 11.73 -4.46 -2.59
CA LEU A 573 11.86 -5.52 -3.60
C LEU A 573 13.13 -6.37 -3.36
N GLU A 574 13.35 -7.40 -4.18
CA GLU A 574 14.38 -8.46 -4.16
C GLU A 574 15.70 -8.25 -3.38
N TRP A 575 16.24 -7.04 -3.31
CA TRP A 575 17.56 -6.79 -2.77
C TRP A 575 17.74 -7.24 -1.33
N CYS A 576 16.69 -7.36 -0.49
CA CYS A 576 16.86 -7.87 0.87
C CYS A 576 16.83 -9.41 0.98
N ALA A 577 16.84 -10.13 -0.15
CA ALA A 577 16.93 -11.59 -0.22
C ALA A 577 18.23 -12.19 0.34
N GLY A 578 19.22 -11.34 0.70
CA GLY A 578 20.43 -11.72 1.42
C GLY A 578 20.25 -11.86 2.94
N ARG A 579 21.11 -11.20 3.73
CA ARG A 579 21.15 -11.28 5.21
C ARG A 579 19.86 -10.85 5.92
N THR A 580 18.99 -10.14 5.22
CA THR A 580 17.75 -9.55 5.74
C THR A 580 16.49 -10.28 5.24
N ARG A 581 16.62 -11.42 4.54
CA ARG A 581 15.49 -12.22 4.07
C ARG A 581 14.57 -12.62 5.22
N GLY A 582 15.15 -13.03 6.35
CA GLY A 582 14.39 -13.33 7.56
C GLY A 582 13.68 -12.11 8.15
N LEU A 583 14.28 -10.92 8.07
CA LEU A 583 13.68 -9.66 8.54
C LEU A 583 12.55 -9.18 7.61
N LEU A 584 12.66 -9.40 6.30
CA LEU A 584 11.58 -9.11 5.35
C LEU A 584 10.38 -10.04 5.52
N LEU A 585 10.65 -11.35 5.64
CA LEU A 585 9.59 -12.33 5.91
C LEU A 585 8.91 -11.98 7.23
N ALA A 586 9.69 -11.71 8.29
CA ALA A 586 9.14 -11.24 9.55
C ALA A 586 8.33 -9.94 9.36
N ASN A 587 8.84 -8.90 8.69
CA ASN A 587 8.10 -7.64 8.52
C ASN A 587 6.86 -7.76 7.62
N GLY A 588 6.87 -8.66 6.63
CA GLY A 588 5.70 -9.02 5.81
C GLY A 588 4.65 -9.79 6.59
N GLU A 589 5.09 -10.71 7.45
CA GLU A 589 4.25 -11.32 8.46
C GLU A 589 3.68 -10.22 9.36
N TRP A 590 4.50 -9.39 10.02
CA TRP A 590 4.08 -8.31 10.93
C TRP A 590 3.13 -7.27 10.34
N ARG A 591 3.33 -6.82 9.10
CA ARG A 591 2.40 -5.88 8.46
C ARG A 591 1.09 -6.56 8.07
N GLY A 592 1.15 -7.82 7.62
CA GLY A 592 -0.03 -8.68 7.53
C GLY A 592 -0.72 -8.90 8.89
N LEU A 593 0.02 -8.85 9.99
CA LEU A 593 -0.49 -9.00 11.36
C LEU A 593 -1.11 -7.69 11.91
N ALA A 594 -0.66 -6.51 11.47
CA ALA A 594 -1.08 -5.21 12.01
C ALA A 594 -2.24 -4.52 11.26
N ALA A 595 -2.40 -4.75 9.94
CA ALA A 595 -3.20 -3.89 9.07
C ALA A 595 -4.55 -4.43 8.53
N PRO A 596 -4.82 -5.73 8.34
CA PRO A 596 -5.91 -6.12 7.45
C PRO A 596 -7.31 -6.21 8.09
N LEU A 597 -7.42 -6.40 9.41
CA LEU A 597 -8.73 -6.61 10.07
C LEU A 597 -9.16 -5.46 10.98
N SER A 598 -8.44 -4.34 11.00
CA SER A 598 -8.68 -3.27 11.98
C SER A 598 -10.08 -2.64 11.92
N ASP A 599 -10.83 -2.79 10.82
CA ASP A 599 -12.19 -2.21 10.69
C ASP A 599 -13.15 -3.07 9.84
N CYS A 600 -13.73 -4.09 10.48
CA CYS A 600 -15.06 -4.63 10.14
C CYS A 600 -15.29 -5.26 8.73
N VAL A 601 -14.27 -5.37 7.86
CA VAL A 601 -14.44 -5.94 6.52
C VAL A 601 -13.36 -6.97 6.18
N ALA A 602 -13.78 -8.18 5.81
CA ALA A 602 -12.87 -9.20 5.27
C ALA A 602 -13.00 -9.31 3.73
N PRO A 603 -11.94 -9.03 2.94
CA PRO A 603 -11.95 -9.21 1.49
C PRO A 603 -11.93 -10.69 1.07
N ILE A 604 -11.80 -11.64 2.01
CA ILE A 604 -11.39 -13.02 1.74
C ILE A 604 -12.30 -13.69 0.71
N THR A 605 -13.62 -13.56 0.88
CA THR A 605 -14.56 -14.14 -0.08
C THR A 605 -14.46 -13.49 -1.46
N ALA A 606 -14.20 -12.17 -1.53
CA ALA A 606 -14.04 -11.46 -2.79
C ALA A 606 -12.72 -11.83 -3.49
N LEU A 607 -11.61 -11.90 -2.76
CA LEU A 607 -10.30 -12.33 -3.27
C LEU A 607 -10.30 -13.77 -3.78
N GLN A 608 -10.97 -14.66 -3.07
CA GLN A 608 -11.14 -16.06 -3.49
C GLN A 608 -12.00 -16.19 -4.75
N ARG A 609 -13.10 -15.43 -4.83
CA ARG A 609 -13.91 -15.33 -6.04
C ARG A 609 -13.07 -14.77 -7.20
N LEU A 610 -12.29 -13.73 -6.96
CA LEU A 610 -11.39 -13.16 -7.96
C LEU A 610 -10.37 -14.20 -8.46
N GLY A 611 -9.80 -15.01 -7.56
CA GLY A 611 -8.91 -16.12 -7.94
C GLY A 611 -9.54 -17.10 -8.92
N LYS A 612 -10.82 -17.45 -8.70
CA LYS A 612 -11.59 -18.29 -9.63
C LYS A 612 -11.91 -17.58 -10.94
N LEU A 613 -12.29 -16.30 -10.88
CA LEU A 613 -12.67 -15.50 -12.06
C LEU A 613 -11.48 -15.21 -12.97
N ALA A 614 -10.32 -14.91 -12.39
CA ALA A 614 -9.08 -14.60 -13.10
C ALA A 614 -8.23 -15.85 -13.42
N ASN A 615 -8.62 -17.02 -12.90
CA ASN A 615 -7.82 -18.25 -12.96
C ASN A 615 -6.37 -18.05 -12.48
N ASP A 616 -6.21 -17.31 -11.38
CA ASP A 616 -4.91 -17.00 -10.78
C ASP A 616 -4.95 -17.25 -9.27
N ARG A 617 -4.12 -18.21 -8.84
CA ARG A 617 -4.04 -18.63 -7.43
C ARG A 617 -3.58 -17.52 -6.50
N PHE A 618 -2.88 -16.50 -6.99
CA PHE A 618 -2.39 -15.40 -6.16
C PHE A 618 -3.50 -14.72 -5.36
N TYR A 619 -4.65 -14.46 -5.98
CA TYR A 619 -5.75 -13.78 -5.30
C TYR A 619 -6.35 -14.65 -4.19
N ALA A 620 -6.54 -15.94 -4.45
CA ALA A 620 -7.00 -16.89 -3.45
C ALA A 620 -6.00 -17.01 -2.28
N GLN A 621 -4.71 -17.18 -2.60
CA GLN A 621 -3.65 -17.29 -1.59
C GLN A 621 -3.50 -16.02 -0.75
N LEU A 622 -3.68 -14.84 -1.32
CA LEU A 622 -3.71 -13.57 -0.58
C LEU A 622 -4.88 -13.55 0.41
N GLY A 623 -6.07 -14.00 -0.01
CA GLY A 623 -7.22 -14.14 0.88
C GLY A 623 -6.96 -15.11 2.03
N ASP A 624 -6.38 -16.28 1.75
CA ASP A 624 -6.06 -17.29 2.77
C ASP A 624 -4.99 -16.81 3.74
N TYR A 625 -3.97 -16.13 3.24
CA TYR A 625 -2.92 -15.51 4.06
C TYR A 625 -3.54 -14.53 5.07
N LEU A 626 -4.39 -13.61 4.61
CA LEU A 626 -5.06 -12.64 5.48
C LEU A 626 -5.92 -13.30 6.58
N ALA A 627 -6.63 -14.38 6.23
CA ALA A 627 -7.48 -15.10 7.18
C ALA A 627 -6.69 -15.80 8.30
N ARG A 628 -5.45 -16.20 8.01
CA ARG A 628 -4.64 -17.09 8.86
C ARG A 628 -3.59 -16.37 9.67
N VAL A 629 -3.09 -15.25 9.15
CA VAL A 629 -2.15 -14.37 9.85
C VAL A 629 -2.85 -13.65 11.01
N ALA A 630 -4.07 -13.15 10.82
CA ALA A 630 -4.75 -12.39 11.87
C ALA A 630 -4.93 -13.14 13.21
N PRO A 631 -5.40 -14.41 13.25
CA PRO A 631 -5.45 -15.20 14.49
C PRO A 631 -4.13 -15.32 15.23
N ALA A 632 -3.02 -15.40 14.49
CA ALA A 632 -1.70 -15.60 15.06
C ALA A 632 -1.16 -14.35 15.78
N ALA A 633 -1.61 -13.15 15.39
CA ALA A 633 -1.17 -11.90 15.99
C ALA A 633 -2.11 -11.30 17.02
N GLN A 634 -3.42 -11.34 16.74
CA GLN A 634 -4.38 -10.49 17.42
C GLN A 634 -5.22 -11.27 18.44
N CYS A 635 -5.26 -12.61 18.38
CA CYS A 635 -6.16 -13.43 19.20
C CYS A 635 -5.51 -13.91 20.51
N ASP A 636 -6.08 -13.51 21.64
CA ASP A 636 -5.58 -13.85 22.98
C ASP A 636 -5.61 -15.36 23.28
N GLU A 637 -4.50 -15.87 23.82
CA GLU A 637 -4.27 -17.30 24.04
C GLU A 637 -4.98 -17.90 25.27
N ARG A 638 -5.04 -19.23 25.30
CA ARG A 638 -5.64 -20.00 26.41
C ARG A 638 -4.87 -19.76 27.71
N GLY A 639 -5.61 -19.44 28.78
CA GLY A 639 -5.03 -19.14 30.10
C GLY A 639 -4.86 -17.64 30.37
N VAL A 640 -5.07 -16.78 29.37
CA VAL A 640 -5.15 -15.33 29.57
C VAL A 640 -6.60 -14.92 29.84
N PRO A 641 -6.88 -13.95 30.75
CA PRO A 641 -8.24 -13.51 31.05
C PRO A 641 -9.06 -13.01 29.85
N GLY A 642 -8.40 -12.56 28.78
CA GLY A 642 -9.00 -12.15 27.51
C GLY A 642 -9.10 -13.25 26.45
N TYR A 643 -8.94 -14.54 26.80
CA TYR A 643 -8.97 -15.68 25.88
C TYR A 643 -10.04 -15.57 24.78
N GLY A 644 -9.61 -15.66 23.52
CA GLY A 644 -10.48 -15.55 22.34
C GLY A 644 -10.90 -14.11 21.98
N GLY A 645 -10.50 -13.12 22.78
CA GLY A 645 -10.58 -11.70 22.48
C GLY A 645 -9.50 -11.26 21.49
N TRP A 646 -9.72 -10.09 20.88
CA TRP A 646 -8.88 -9.61 19.77
C TRP A 646 -8.28 -8.24 20.04
N LEU A 647 -6.97 -8.10 19.89
CA LEU A 647 -6.26 -6.85 20.14
C LEU A 647 -6.49 -5.83 19.00
N PRO A 648 -6.65 -4.52 19.31
CA PRO A 648 -6.84 -3.48 18.30
C PRO A 648 -5.62 -3.27 17.39
N ALA A 649 -4.41 -3.51 17.91
CA ALA A 649 -3.15 -3.35 17.20
C ALA A 649 -2.06 -4.25 17.83
N VAL A 650 -1.02 -4.55 17.05
CA VAL A 650 0.14 -5.36 17.49
C VAL A 650 1.42 -4.57 17.25
N ASN A 651 2.34 -4.57 18.22
CA ASN A 651 3.59 -3.81 18.15
C ASN A 651 4.57 -4.40 17.12
N ALA A 652 5.33 -3.53 16.44
CA ALA A 652 6.41 -3.92 15.53
C ALA A 652 7.72 -4.24 16.31
N PRO A 653 8.55 -5.21 15.88
CA PRO A 653 9.79 -5.60 16.57
C PRO A 653 10.94 -4.57 16.47
N ASP A 654 10.86 -3.63 15.54
CA ASP A 654 11.91 -2.67 15.15
C ASP A 654 11.99 -1.41 16.05
N ALA A 655 11.52 -1.52 17.29
CA ALA A 655 11.93 -0.66 18.40
C ALA A 655 11.74 0.86 18.23
N HIS A 656 10.79 1.29 17.40
CA HIS A 656 9.99 2.46 17.75
C HIS A 656 8.80 1.96 18.56
N PRO A 657 8.85 2.02 19.90
CA PRO A 657 7.61 1.99 20.65
C PRO A 657 6.81 3.18 20.14
N PHE A 658 5.71 2.94 19.44
CA PHE A 658 4.51 3.55 19.99
C PHE A 658 4.42 2.92 21.38
N PRO A 659 4.69 3.68 22.45
CA PRO A 659 4.44 3.15 23.76
C PRO A 659 2.92 2.91 23.77
N LEU A 660 2.47 1.65 23.73
CA LEU A 660 1.19 1.35 24.37
C LEU A 660 1.31 1.61 25.88
N ASN A 661 2.54 1.63 26.42
CA ASN A 661 2.91 2.26 27.69
C ASN A 661 2.56 3.76 27.69
N GLY A 662 1.28 4.08 27.80
CA GLY A 662 0.74 5.45 27.81
C GLY A 662 -0.47 5.69 26.91
N HIS A 663 -0.88 4.73 26.06
CA HIS A 663 -2.17 4.83 25.36
C HIS A 663 -3.29 4.30 26.25
N ALA A 664 -4.43 5.01 26.28
CA ALA A 664 -5.66 4.65 26.99
C ALA A 664 -6.19 3.20 26.74
N CYS A 665 -5.66 2.51 25.74
CA CYS A 665 -6.16 1.21 25.24
C CYS A 665 -5.36 0.00 25.76
N ASP A 666 -4.36 0.22 26.61
CA ASP A 666 -3.53 -0.85 27.18
C ASP A 666 -4.40 -1.77 28.06
N GLY A 667 -4.53 -3.03 27.66
CA GLY A 667 -5.40 -4.00 28.36
C GLY A 667 -6.87 -4.01 27.93
N GLU A 668 -7.22 -3.53 26.72
CA GLU A 668 -8.55 -3.71 26.12
C GLU A 668 -8.51 -4.66 24.90
N VAL A 669 -9.59 -5.41 24.68
CA VAL A 669 -9.84 -6.21 23.47
C VAL A 669 -11.04 -5.65 22.70
N CYS A 670 -10.94 -5.65 21.37
CA CYS A 670 -12.00 -5.26 20.45
C CYS A 670 -13.10 -6.31 20.38
N VAL A 671 -14.35 -5.86 20.45
CA VAL A 671 -15.53 -6.74 20.30
C VAL A 671 -16.32 -6.41 19.05
N THR A 672 -16.58 -5.13 18.74
CA THR A 672 -17.48 -4.79 17.62
C THR A 672 -16.80 -4.10 16.43
N SER A 673 -15.51 -3.75 16.54
CA SER A 673 -14.75 -3.12 15.44
C SER A 673 -14.01 -4.11 14.54
N ILE A 674 -13.52 -5.23 15.08
CA ILE A 674 -12.67 -6.19 14.35
C ILE A 674 -13.37 -7.57 14.22
N VAL A 675 -14.01 -8.03 15.30
CA VAL A 675 -14.60 -9.38 15.40
C VAL A 675 -15.59 -9.72 14.27
N PRO A 676 -16.46 -8.81 13.77
CA PRO A 676 -17.31 -9.13 12.63
C PRO A 676 -16.54 -9.60 11.40
N ALA A 677 -15.43 -8.92 11.07
CA ALA A 677 -14.56 -9.27 9.95
C ALA A 677 -13.87 -10.62 10.19
N ILE A 678 -13.39 -10.85 11.41
CA ILE A 678 -12.76 -12.10 11.84
C ILE A 678 -13.72 -13.27 11.71
N LEU A 679 -14.94 -13.15 12.22
CA LEU A 679 -15.93 -14.23 12.13
C LEU A 679 -16.24 -14.56 10.68
N GLU A 680 -16.42 -13.54 9.83
CA GLU A 680 -16.64 -13.74 8.39
C GLU A 680 -15.43 -14.40 7.70
N ALA A 681 -14.21 -14.00 8.06
CA ALA A 681 -12.96 -14.58 7.60
C ALA A 681 -12.84 -16.06 7.97
N LEU A 682 -12.97 -16.37 9.26
CA LEU A 682 -12.82 -17.69 9.83
C LEU A 682 -13.94 -18.64 9.40
N LEU A 683 -15.19 -18.15 9.34
CA LEU A 683 -16.30 -18.92 8.80
C LEU A 683 -16.06 -19.32 7.35
N TYR A 684 -15.36 -18.50 6.56
CA TYR A 684 -15.05 -18.82 5.18
C TYR A 684 -13.98 -19.91 5.07
N VAL A 685 -12.83 -19.73 5.73
CA VAL A 685 -11.67 -20.65 5.57
C VAL A 685 -11.87 -22.01 6.22
N THR A 686 -12.84 -22.14 7.12
CA THR A 686 -13.17 -23.40 7.79
C THR A 686 -14.28 -24.19 7.07
N ARG A 687 -14.80 -23.72 5.92
CA ARG A 687 -15.93 -24.35 5.21
C ARG A 687 -15.61 -25.71 4.61
#